data_AF-A0A227P795-F1
#
_entry.id   AF-A0A227P795-F1
#
_cell.length_a   1.000
_cell.length_b   1.000
_cell.length_c   1.000
_cell.angle_alpha   90.00
_cell.angle_beta   90.00
_cell.angle_gamma   90.00
#
_symmetry.space_group_name_H-M   'P 1'
#
loop_
_entity.id
_entity.type
_entity.pdbx_description
1 polymer ?
#
loop_
_entity_poly.entity_id
_entity_poly.type
_entity_poly.pdbx_seq_one_letter_code
_entity_poly.pdbx_strand_id
1 'polypeptide(L)'
;MERSFAYNTGGNEDEIKVEDLHLTFGIFIDGTLNNKDNTDMRTIYSRTDKEGKIDYSKGNEELESDDKKEYKKIKNKGRIEQLLSKRDKTPEEQREFAAIDEKIKYLVASYRVPLNEFGLDRMGTDNSYSNDYTNVARMWQCCEQEEYAIYVPGMGTDNLMRDSTDGFAFGSGQTGIRARVRYACEQIADKVLDKIKENDQKVKLTKITVDILGFSRGAATARNLVYELNLDSGYQEAVRKEIPCGIEYREMQGSASTRMRRVQKMRTSYVDVDNYEIDNTLLKNGQLPKMGHLGYSLLKKTKLSFEDLKNIEITIRFVGIYDTVSSYYEQNGIWDHYDAYGNVKDEGFKFFKFQQKYFNDDIKELHLNDLTRIKSADATISPTLNNLYCQKVVHFTAKDEHRENFALTRIKQVEGRCIEKNFPGVHCDIGGAYMTEKEEIDEIGTSLKDKYYVSVFPKGSIFLKEIEGLDLLRKDLMRQYWYTEQQIKVKTQWKSFPVVYEKLVGTRGNKIKGTDDQYEGLKKEYSYIPLHFMETYARSTSMKEHFIEQSSIKFPLDSFLTNVENYLMPYALDETNRIQEWDFITDEEIEKQRIAKSERQKLETEIKSIDQKLKEHTYEYEGLKKVTDNLRVKQYEPKIDFGTLKMPQEITGQKNELEPTELSEVNVMSSNSQKMLRQLRNEYLHWSSNRDWFGMQPNDDRKRKMH
;
A
#
# COMPACT_ATOMS: atom_id res chain seq x y z
N MET A 1 52.07 33.42 -61.37
CA MET A 1 51.22 34.63 -61.30
C MET A 1 49.81 34.22 -61.67
N GLU A 2 48.85 34.97 -61.12
CA GLU A 2 47.40 34.94 -61.36
C GLU A 2 46.52 34.10 -60.41
N ARG A 3 45.52 34.81 -59.89
CA ARG A 3 44.56 34.49 -58.84
C ARG A 3 43.39 33.70 -59.41
N SER A 4 42.71 32.91 -58.57
CA SER A 4 41.28 32.61 -58.76
C SER A 4 40.59 32.58 -57.40
N PHE A 5 39.58 33.44 -57.27
CA PHE A 5 38.72 33.59 -56.11
C PHE A 5 37.71 32.43 -56.05
N ALA A 6 37.39 31.96 -54.85
CA ALA A 6 36.11 31.32 -54.55
C ALA A 6 35.45 32.11 -53.41
N TYR A 7 34.27 32.62 -53.69
CA TYR A 7 33.49 33.52 -52.86
C TYR A 7 33.02 32.83 -51.57
N ASN A 8 33.22 33.50 -50.44
CA ASN A 8 32.41 33.31 -49.24
C ASN A 8 31.02 33.87 -49.51
N THR A 9 30.01 33.00 -49.55
CA THR A 9 28.62 33.37 -49.28
C THR A 9 28.32 33.03 -47.83
N GLY A 10 28.27 34.05 -46.98
CA GLY A 10 27.76 33.93 -45.63
C GLY A 10 26.25 33.65 -45.64
N GLY A 11 25.79 33.00 -44.58
CA GLY A 11 24.37 32.83 -44.27
C GLY A 11 23.97 31.38 -44.02
N ASN A 12 24.31 30.85 -42.85
CA ASN A 12 23.29 30.36 -41.95
C ASN A 12 23.78 30.64 -40.54
N GLU A 13 22.92 31.29 -39.77
CA GLU A 13 23.03 31.48 -38.33
C GLU A 13 23.51 30.17 -37.71
N ASP A 14 24.44 30.25 -36.77
CA ASP A 14 24.81 29.12 -35.92
C ASP A 14 23.50 28.53 -35.36
N GLU A 15 23.02 27.42 -35.94
CA GLU A 15 21.96 26.61 -35.35
C GLU A 15 22.49 26.23 -33.98
N ILE A 16 22.02 26.94 -32.95
CA ILE A 16 22.25 26.58 -31.56
C ILE A 16 21.79 25.13 -31.46
N LYS A 17 22.74 24.18 -31.33
CA LYS A 17 22.41 22.78 -31.11
C LYS A 17 21.62 22.71 -29.82
N VAL A 18 20.31 22.58 -29.96
CA VAL A 18 19.41 22.38 -28.84
C VAL A 18 19.62 20.95 -28.38
N GLU A 19 20.17 20.77 -27.18
CA GLU A 19 20.40 19.44 -26.61
C GLU A 19 19.10 18.85 -26.06
N ASP A 20 18.93 17.54 -26.21
CA ASP A 20 17.78 16.82 -25.69
C ASP A 20 17.87 16.72 -24.16
N LEU A 21 16.84 17.21 -23.47
CA LEU A 21 16.70 17.13 -22.02
C LEU A 21 15.85 15.91 -21.64
N HIS A 22 16.47 14.99 -20.90
CA HIS A 22 15.80 13.84 -20.31
C HIS A 22 15.74 14.02 -18.78
N LEU A 23 14.53 14.02 -18.23
CA LEU A 23 14.32 14.18 -16.79
C LEU A 23 13.76 12.89 -16.19
N THR A 24 14.15 12.60 -14.95
CA THR A 24 13.72 11.40 -14.23
C THR A 24 13.29 11.77 -12.82
N PHE A 25 12.11 11.33 -12.41
CA PHE A 25 11.51 11.66 -11.11
C PHE A 25 11.00 10.40 -10.40
N GLY A 26 11.23 10.33 -9.09
CA GLY A 26 10.64 9.33 -8.21
C GLY A 26 9.51 9.94 -7.41
N ILE A 27 8.28 9.45 -7.54
CA ILE A 27 7.10 9.95 -6.84
C ILE A 27 6.77 9.01 -5.68
N PHE A 28 6.80 9.53 -4.46
CA PHE A 28 6.61 8.76 -3.24
C PHE A 28 5.33 9.22 -2.54
N ILE A 29 4.25 8.44 -2.68
CA ILE A 29 2.90 8.82 -2.24
C ILE A 29 2.51 8.09 -0.96
N ASP A 30 2.35 8.83 0.12
CA ASP A 30 2.10 8.26 1.44
C ASP A 30 0.66 7.78 1.66
N GLY A 31 0.45 6.98 2.71
CA GLY A 31 -0.86 6.47 3.12
C GLY A 31 -1.74 7.52 3.82
N THR A 32 -3.05 7.27 3.90
CA THR A 32 -3.98 8.14 4.65
C THR A 32 -3.50 8.33 6.07
N LEU A 33 -3.45 9.57 6.57
CA LEU A 33 -2.97 9.79 7.93
C LEU A 33 -1.45 9.94 8.01
N ASN A 34 -0.70 9.80 6.92
CA ASN A 34 0.76 9.80 6.97
C ASN A 34 1.35 11.07 6.35
N ASN A 35 2.36 11.59 7.03
CA ASN A 35 3.17 12.70 6.54
C ASN A 35 4.56 12.62 7.16
N LYS A 36 5.59 12.46 6.33
CA LYS A 36 7.00 12.38 6.77
C LYS A 36 7.40 13.64 7.54
N ASP A 37 6.96 14.81 7.09
CA ASP A 37 7.35 16.09 7.68
C ASP A 37 6.74 16.21 9.09
N ASN A 38 5.50 15.75 9.28
CA ASN A 38 4.88 15.71 10.60
C ASN A 38 5.60 14.72 11.53
N THR A 39 6.06 13.59 10.98
CA THR A 39 6.86 12.59 11.71
C THR A 39 8.23 13.14 12.11
N ASP A 40 8.91 13.85 11.20
CA ASP A 40 10.18 14.55 11.44
C ASP A 40 10.01 15.57 12.59
N MET A 41 8.96 16.39 12.52
CA MET A 41 8.66 17.40 13.54
C MET A 41 8.40 16.76 14.91
N ARG A 42 7.57 15.71 15.01
CA ARG A 42 7.40 14.99 16.30
C ARG A 42 8.74 14.47 16.82
N THR A 43 9.56 13.90 15.94
CA THR A 43 10.86 13.36 16.32
C THR A 43 11.75 14.45 16.91
N ILE A 44 11.81 15.61 16.25
CA ILE A 44 12.60 16.76 16.68
C ILE A 44 12.06 17.37 17.98
N TYR A 45 10.74 17.58 18.11
CA TYR A 45 10.18 18.39 19.19
C TYR A 45 9.70 17.61 20.41
N SER A 46 9.34 16.34 20.24
CA SER A 46 8.75 15.53 21.32
C SER A 46 9.61 14.33 21.68
N ARG A 47 10.39 13.79 20.74
CA ARG A 47 11.28 12.63 21.00
C ARG A 47 12.73 12.99 21.24
N THR A 48 13.17 14.21 20.94
CA THR A 48 14.58 14.59 21.15
C THR A 48 14.78 15.12 22.57
N ASP A 49 15.71 14.53 23.32
CA ASP A 49 16.09 14.99 24.64
C ASP A 49 16.90 16.31 24.60
N LYS A 50 17.29 16.84 25.76
CA LYS A 50 18.01 18.12 25.85
C LYS A 50 19.41 18.04 25.25
N GLU A 51 19.94 16.83 25.13
CA GLU A 51 21.25 16.49 24.60
C GLU A 51 21.22 16.24 23.09
N GLY A 52 20.05 16.32 22.45
CA GLY A 52 19.88 16.14 21.01
C GLY A 52 19.75 14.68 20.57
N LYS A 53 19.54 13.75 21.52
CA LYS A 53 19.38 12.32 21.23
C LYS A 53 17.90 11.94 21.18
N ILE A 54 17.55 11.08 20.22
CA ILE A 54 16.19 10.57 20.08
C ILE A 54 15.91 9.54 21.19
N ASP A 55 14.85 9.77 21.96
CA ASP A 55 14.32 8.90 23.01
C ASP A 55 13.19 8.02 22.45
N TYR A 56 13.52 6.75 22.21
CA TYR A 56 12.58 5.73 21.79
C TYR A 56 11.87 5.03 22.96
N SER A 57 12.18 5.37 24.22
CA SER A 57 11.52 4.75 25.38
C SER A 57 10.09 5.26 25.59
N LYS A 58 9.76 6.44 25.05
CA LYS A 58 8.42 7.03 25.14
C LYS A 58 7.49 6.52 24.02
N GLY A 59 6.33 5.99 24.43
CA GLY A 59 5.22 5.69 23.54
C GLY A 59 4.42 6.93 23.14
N ASN A 60 3.51 6.81 22.17
CA ASN A 60 2.76 7.97 21.66
C ASN A 60 1.91 8.67 22.73
N GLU A 61 1.22 7.92 23.60
CA GLU A 61 0.39 8.51 24.67
C GLU A 61 1.20 9.42 25.62
N GLU A 62 2.44 9.04 25.92
CA GLU A 62 3.32 9.82 26.79
C GLU A 62 3.76 11.11 26.10
N LEU A 63 4.16 11.03 24.83
CA LEU A 63 4.52 12.18 24.01
C LEU A 63 3.36 13.18 23.90
N GLU A 64 2.15 12.69 23.61
CA GLU A 64 0.95 13.51 23.51
C GLU A 64 0.60 14.19 24.85
N SER A 65 0.80 13.48 25.97
CA SER A 65 0.58 14.03 27.32
C SER A 65 1.54 15.18 27.62
N ASP A 66 2.81 15.04 27.25
CA ASP A 66 3.82 16.08 27.42
C ASP A 66 3.55 17.28 26.51
N ASP A 67 3.29 17.05 25.23
CA ASP A 67 2.93 18.08 24.25
C ASP A 67 1.69 18.87 24.71
N LYS A 68 0.68 18.17 25.24
CA LYS A 68 -0.53 18.80 25.79
C LYS A 68 -0.25 19.76 26.94
N LYS A 69 0.73 19.46 27.80
CA LYS A 69 1.12 20.37 28.89
C LYS A 69 1.75 21.64 28.35
N GLU A 70 2.55 21.54 27.29
CA GLU A 70 3.18 22.69 26.64
C GLU A 70 2.19 23.51 25.80
N TYR A 71 1.37 22.84 24.99
CA TYR A 71 0.29 23.47 24.22
C TYR A 71 -0.59 24.36 25.09
N LYS A 72 -0.94 23.92 26.31
CA LYS A 72 -1.76 24.70 27.25
C LYS A 72 -1.16 26.07 27.56
N LYS A 73 0.15 26.25 27.50
CA LYS A 73 0.86 27.50 27.82
C LYS A 73 0.88 28.51 26.66
N ILE A 74 0.58 28.07 25.43
CA ILE A 74 0.64 28.91 24.22
C ILE A 74 -0.46 29.99 24.26
N LYS A 75 -0.13 31.22 23.87
CA LYS A 75 -1.10 32.33 23.70
C LYS A 75 -1.52 32.45 22.23
N ASN A 76 -2.67 33.07 21.94
CA ASN A 76 -3.18 33.34 20.59
C ASN A 76 -3.37 32.11 19.67
N LYS A 77 -3.64 30.94 20.26
CA LYS A 77 -3.77 29.66 19.54
C LYS A 77 -4.75 29.73 18.36
N GLY A 78 -5.90 30.36 18.52
CA GLY A 78 -6.89 30.49 17.45
C GLY A 78 -6.39 31.23 16.21
N ARG A 79 -5.50 32.23 16.37
CA ARG A 79 -4.87 32.91 15.22
C ARG A 79 -3.84 32.00 14.55
N ILE A 80 -3.05 31.28 15.34
CA ILE A 80 -2.08 30.30 14.83
C ILE A 80 -2.82 29.20 14.05
N GLU A 81 -3.90 28.66 14.59
CA GLU A 81 -4.78 27.67 13.94
C GLU A 81 -5.37 28.21 12.63
N GLN A 82 -5.81 29.48 12.61
CA GLN A 82 -6.30 30.12 11.38
C GLN A 82 -5.20 30.24 10.31
N LEU A 83 -3.97 30.58 10.71
CA LEU A 83 -2.84 30.64 9.79
C LEU A 83 -2.45 29.24 9.28
N LEU A 84 -2.40 28.24 10.16
CA LEU A 84 -2.09 26.86 9.80
C LEU A 84 -3.11 26.29 8.81
N SER A 85 -4.40 26.59 8.98
CA SER A 85 -5.48 26.06 8.11
C SER A 85 -5.61 26.75 6.74
N LYS A 86 -4.89 27.85 6.50
CA LYS A 86 -5.00 28.62 5.26
C LYS A 86 -3.87 28.28 4.29
N ARG A 87 -4.18 27.66 3.15
CA ARG A 87 -3.21 27.39 2.07
C ARG A 87 -2.70 28.69 1.44
N ASP A 88 -3.61 29.55 1.00
CA ASP A 88 -3.27 30.84 0.37
C ASP A 88 -3.18 31.97 1.40
N LYS A 89 -1.99 32.22 1.92
CA LYS A 89 -1.71 33.32 2.86
C LYS A 89 -1.43 34.62 2.11
N THR A 90 -1.94 35.75 2.61
CA THR A 90 -1.49 37.06 2.12
C THR A 90 -0.01 37.29 2.48
N PRO A 91 0.71 38.21 1.82
CA PRO A 91 2.10 38.52 2.16
C PRO A 91 2.31 38.92 3.63
N GLU A 92 1.31 39.53 4.26
CA GLU A 92 1.31 39.86 5.69
C GLU A 92 1.16 38.61 6.56
N GLU A 93 0.19 37.76 6.24
CA GLU A 93 -0.03 36.48 6.94
C GLU A 93 1.16 35.54 6.80
N GLN A 94 1.84 35.55 5.65
CA GLN A 94 3.05 34.76 5.43
C GLN A 94 4.19 35.22 6.34
N ARG A 95 4.38 36.53 6.49
CA ARG A 95 5.38 37.10 7.41
C ARG A 95 5.04 36.83 8.87
N GLU A 96 3.77 36.96 9.24
CA GLU A 96 3.27 36.61 10.58
C GLU A 96 3.54 35.13 10.87
N PHE A 97 3.20 34.24 9.94
CA PHE A 97 3.40 32.80 10.08
C PHE A 97 4.87 32.41 10.19
N ALA A 98 5.74 33.00 9.35
CA ALA A 98 7.18 32.74 9.38
C ALA A 98 7.83 33.16 10.71
N ALA A 99 7.29 34.18 11.39
CA ALA A 99 7.80 34.66 12.67
C ALA A 99 7.42 33.79 13.88
N ILE A 100 6.48 32.84 13.73
CA ILE A 100 6.08 31.92 14.80
C ILE A 100 7.15 30.84 14.96
N ASP A 101 7.51 30.53 16.20
CA ASP A 101 8.44 29.44 16.53
C ASP A 101 7.93 28.08 16.02
N GLU A 102 8.82 27.27 15.45
CA GLU A 102 8.48 25.98 14.83
C GLU A 102 7.90 24.97 15.84
N LYS A 103 8.40 24.96 17.08
CA LYS A 103 7.84 24.11 18.14
C LYS A 103 6.42 24.54 18.47
N ILE A 104 6.13 25.85 18.49
CA ILE A 104 4.77 26.36 18.69
C ILE A 104 3.86 25.95 17.53
N LYS A 105 4.33 26.04 16.26
CA LYS A 105 3.56 25.57 15.10
C LYS A 105 3.23 24.08 15.23
N TYR A 106 4.24 23.27 15.53
CA TYR A 106 4.09 21.84 15.77
C TYR A 106 3.05 21.55 16.86
N LEU A 107 3.21 22.13 18.06
CA LEU A 107 2.30 21.90 19.18
C LEU A 107 0.86 22.31 18.86
N VAL A 108 0.65 23.39 18.10
CA VAL A 108 -0.70 23.82 17.72
C VAL A 108 -1.28 22.93 16.63
N ALA A 109 -0.48 22.47 15.67
CA ALA A 109 -0.93 21.60 14.59
C ALA A 109 -1.21 20.16 15.07
N SER A 110 -0.38 19.63 15.97
CA SER A 110 -0.54 18.28 16.53
C SER A 110 -1.65 18.20 17.58
N TYR A 111 -1.91 19.29 18.31
CA TYR A 111 -2.91 19.29 19.37
C TYR A 111 -4.34 19.29 18.84
N ARG A 112 -5.16 18.35 19.33
CA ARG A 112 -6.60 18.31 19.06
C ARG A 112 -7.37 19.06 20.16
N VAL A 113 -8.10 20.11 19.78
CA VAL A 113 -9.19 20.64 20.61
C VAL A 113 -10.34 19.61 20.56
N PRO A 114 -10.75 19.01 21.70
CA PRO A 114 -11.93 18.18 21.72
C PRO A 114 -13.12 19.06 21.30
N LEU A 115 -13.76 18.74 20.17
CA LEU A 115 -15.02 19.37 19.83
C LEU A 115 -16.08 18.80 20.78
N ASN A 116 -16.22 19.50 21.91
CA ASN A 116 -17.23 19.27 22.93
C ASN A 116 -18.62 19.56 22.35
N GLU A 117 -19.13 18.66 21.52
CA GLU A 117 -20.57 18.51 21.28
C GLU A 117 -20.95 17.11 20.75
N PHE A 118 -20.02 16.34 20.16
CA PHE A 118 -20.36 14.99 19.62
C PHE A 118 -19.38 13.84 19.92
N GLY A 119 -18.24 14.09 20.59
CA GLY A 119 -17.36 13.00 21.05
C GLY A 119 -16.71 12.15 19.95
N LEU A 120 -16.65 12.66 18.72
CA LEU A 120 -16.19 11.93 17.52
C LEU A 120 -14.66 11.98 17.32
N ASP A 121 -13.90 12.74 18.11
CA ASP A 121 -12.46 12.94 17.88
C ASP A 121 -11.56 11.74 18.27
N ARG A 122 -12.14 10.72 18.93
CA ARG A 122 -11.50 9.41 19.15
C ARG A 122 -11.86 8.37 18.07
N MET A 123 -12.25 8.82 16.88
CA MET A 123 -12.58 7.94 15.77
C MET A 123 -11.37 7.76 14.83
N GLY A 124 -10.65 6.66 15.01
CA GLY A 124 -9.81 6.02 13.99
C GLY A 124 -8.50 6.73 13.66
N THR A 125 -7.37 6.10 13.98
CA THR A 125 -5.99 6.56 13.79
C THR A 125 -5.71 7.93 14.42
N ASP A 126 -4.79 7.95 15.38
CA ASP A 126 -4.24 9.19 15.89
C ASP A 126 -3.76 10.07 14.71
N ASN A 127 -3.70 11.39 14.91
CA ASN A 127 -3.38 12.34 13.83
C ASN A 127 -2.08 11.96 13.11
N SER A 128 -1.82 12.61 11.99
CA SER A 128 -0.61 12.34 11.21
C SER A 128 0.72 12.57 11.92
N TYR A 129 0.70 13.20 13.10
CA TYR A 129 1.86 13.35 13.96
C TYR A 129 2.14 12.11 14.81
N SER A 130 1.15 11.24 15.06
CA SER A 130 1.29 10.05 15.91
C SER A 130 1.75 8.80 15.14
N ASN A 131 1.73 8.82 13.81
CA ASN A 131 2.23 7.71 12.99
C ASN A 131 3.75 7.71 12.84
N ASP A 132 4.38 6.55 12.67
CA ASP A 132 5.78 6.46 12.23
C ASP A 132 5.91 6.67 10.71
N TYR A 133 7.13 6.66 10.18
CA TYR A 133 7.35 6.61 8.74
C TYR A 133 6.73 5.37 8.11
N THR A 134 6.15 5.54 6.92
CA THR A 134 5.80 4.43 6.03
C THR A 134 7.02 3.97 5.25
N ASN A 135 6.93 2.79 4.64
CA ASN A 135 7.93 2.28 3.71
C ASN A 135 8.10 3.15 2.47
N VAL A 136 7.07 3.94 2.10
CA VAL A 136 7.18 4.94 1.05
C VAL A 136 8.10 6.08 1.49
N ALA A 137 7.90 6.63 2.69
CA ALA A 137 8.77 7.65 3.25
C ALA A 137 10.20 7.13 3.47
N ARG A 138 10.35 5.89 3.95
CA ARG A 138 11.66 5.24 4.12
C ARG A 138 12.39 5.03 2.78
N MET A 139 11.67 4.64 1.72
CA MET A 139 12.26 4.53 0.39
C MET A 139 12.69 5.90 -0.16
N TRP A 140 11.88 6.94 0.06
CA TRP A 140 12.24 8.32 -0.26
C TRP A 140 13.53 8.75 0.46
N GLN A 141 13.70 8.38 1.73
CA GLN A 141 14.92 8.64 2.51
C GLN A 141 16.17 7.91 1.98
N CYS A 142 16.01 6.87 1.15
CA CYS A 142 17.11 6.12 0.54
C CYS A 142 17.48 6.64 -0.87
N CYS A 143 16.70 7.57 -1.42
CA CYS A 143 16.89 8.14 -2.75
C CYS A 143 17.46 9.56 -2.70
N GLU A 144 18.01 10.03 -3.82
CA GLU A 144 18.40 11.44 -4.01
C GLU A 144 17.15 12.33 -3.94
N GLN A 145 17.18 13.37 -3.10
CA GLN A 145 15.99 14.11 -2.67
C GLN A 145 15.82 15.47 -3.37
N GLU A 146 16.91 16.09 -3.83
CA GLU A 146 16.88 17.45 -4.36
C GLU A 146 16.37 17.47 -5.80
N GLU A 147 16.79 16.51 -6.62
CA GLU A 147 16.51 16.48 -8.05
C GLU A 147 15.51 15.40 -8.40
N TYR A 148 15.72 14.19 -7.90
CA TYR A 148 14.95 13.02 -8.29
C TYR A 148 13.64 12.86 -7.51
N ALA A 149 13.70 12.85 -6.17
CA ALA A 149 12.55 12.43 -5.38
C ALA A 149 11.52 13.56 -5.14
N ILE A 150 10.25 13.23 -5.33
CA ILE A 150 9.08 14.06 -5.02
C ILE A 150 8.26 13.29 -3.99
N TYR A 151 8.10 13.87 -2.81
CA TYR A 151 7.24 13.30 -1.77
C TYR A 151 5.84 13.90 -1.85
N VAL A 152 4.82 13.04 -1.81
CA VAL A 152 3.40 13.41 -1.81
C VAL A 152 2.79 12.96 -0.49
N PRO A 153 2.33 13.90 0.37
CA PRO A 153 1.75 13.53 1.65
C PRO A 153 0.48 12.67 1.50
N GLY A 154 0.18 11.93 2.55
CA GLY A 154 -1.00 11.10 2.66
C GLY A 154 -2.33 11.84 2.54
N MET A 155 -3.41 11.11 2.28
CA MET A 155 -4.75 11.71 2.28
C MET A 155 -5.13 12.15 3.68
N GLY A 156 -5.87 13.24 3.77
CA GLY A 156 -6.28 13.81 5.05
C GLY A 156 -5.15 14.51 5.82
N THR A 157 -3.95 14.68 5.24
CA THR A 157 -2.85 15.42 5.87
C THR A 157 -2.45 16.62 5.03
N ASP A 158 -1.64 17.50 5.56
CA ASP A 158 -0.82 18.43 4.79
C ASP A 158 0.30 18.94 5.72
N ASN A 159 1.35 19.51 5.13
CA ASN A 159 2.52 19.94 5.89
C ASN A 159 2.17 21.07 6.85
N LEU A 160 2.40 20.84 8.15
CA LEU A 160 2.14 21.82 9.21
C LEU A 160 0.68 22.28 9.25
N MET A 161 -0.26 21.49 8.73
CA MET A 161 -1.69 21.80 8.80
C MET A 161 -2.41 20.79 9.67
N ARG A 162 -3.56 21.19 10.20
CA ARG A 162 -4.46 20.25 10.87
C ARG A 162 -4.95 19.23 9.84
N ASP A 163 -5.01 17.96 10.23
CA ASP A 163 -5.51 16.90 9.36
C ASP A 163 -6.92 17.23 8.83
N SER A 164 -7.12 17.02 7.54
CA SER A 164 -8.37 17.26 6.83
C SER A 164 -9.32 16.08 7.04
N THR A 165 -10.48 16.35 7.64
CA THR A 165 -11.47 15.32 8.02
C THR A 165 -12.06 14.58 6.82
N ASP A 166 -12.23 15.23 5.67
CA ASP A 166 -12.83 14.62 4.47
C ASP A 166 -11.84 13.74 3.71
N GLY A 167 -10.59 14.20 3.54
CA GLY A 167 -9.52 13.38 2.96
C GLY A 167 -9.25 12.13 3.79
N PHE A 168 -9.33 12.27 5.13
CA PHE A 168 -9.23 11.15 6.06
C PHE A 168 -10.39 10.17 5.91
N ALA A 169 -11.64 10.63 6.07
CA ALA A 169 -12.79 9.74 6.16
C ALA A 169 -13.23 9.15 4.80
N PHE A 170 -13.08 9.91 3.70
CA PHE A 170 -13.66 9.59 2.40
C PHE A 170 -12.67 9.60 1.23
N GLY A 171 -11.40 9.96 1.45
CA GLY A 171 -10.41 10.02 0.37
C GLY A 171 -10.72 11.07 -0.69
N SER A 172 -11.49 12.10 -0.32
CA SER A 172 -12.06 13.12 -1.21
C SER A 172 -11.67 14.54 -0.78
N GLY A 173 -12.10 15.55 -1.55
CA GLY A 173 -11.79 16.95 -1.25
C GLY A 173 -10.34 17.31 -1.56
N GLN A 174 -9.81 18.38 -0.96
CA GLN A 174 -8.51 18.94 -1.34
C GLN A 174 -7.29 18.08 -0.99
N THR A 175 -7.49 16.99 -0.25
CA THR A 175 -6.46 16.00 0.10
C THR A 175 -6.86 14.59 -0.33
N GLY A 176 -7.85 14.45 -1.21
CA GLY A 176 -8.28 13.17 -1.77
C GLY A 176 -7.35 12.60 -2.84
N ILE A 177 -7.69 11.42 -3.37
CA ILE A 177 -6.86 10.71 -4.36
C ILE A 177 -6.60 11.58 -5.59
N ARG A 178 -7.65 12.12 -6.23
CA ARG A 178 -7.55 12.98 -7.42
C ARG A 178 -6.75 14.26 -7.14
N ALA A 179 -6.94 14.86 -5.97
CA ALA A 179 -6.18 16.03 -5.54
C ALA A 179 -4.68 15.72 -5.35
N ARG A 180 -4.33 14.55 -4.80
CA ARG A 180 -2.93 14.12 -4.67
C ARG A 180 -2.27 13.79 -6.01
N VAL A 181 -3.02 13.26 -6.98
CA VAL A 181 -2.53 13.11 -8.36
C VAL A 181 -2.20 14.47 -8.98
N ARG A 182 -3.09 15.46 -8.83
CA ARG A 182 -2.83 16.83 -9.31
C ARG A 182 -1.61 17.45 -8.65
N TYR A 183 -1.51 17.32 -7.33
CA TYR A 183 -0.34 17.79 -6.59
C TYR A 183 0.96 17.16 -7.13
N ALA A 184 1.00 15.84 -7.33
CA ALA A 184 2.17 15.17 -7.91
C ALA A 184 2.50 15.73 -9.32
N CYS A 185 1.50 15.93 -10.17
CA CYS A 185 1.65 16.50 -11.50
C CYS A 185 2.20 17.93 -11.47
N GLU A 186 1.73 18.76 -10.53
CA GLU A 186 2.21 20.13 -10.33
C GLU A 186 3.67 20.15 -9.85
N GLN A 187 4.05 19.26 -8.93
CA GLN A 187 5.43 19.15 -8.44
C GLN A 187 6.40 18.71 -9.54
N ILE A 188 6.01 17.76 -10.41
CA ILE A 188 6.80 17.40 -11.59
C ILE A 188 6.97 18.62 -12.49
N ALA A 189 5.89 19.35 -12.78
CA ALA A 189 5.94 20.53 -13.65
C ALA A 189 6.81 21.66 -13.07
N ASP A 190 6.83 21.84 -11.74
CA ASP A 190 7.72 22.80 -11.07
C ASP A 190 9.19 22.42 -11.25
N LYS A 191 9.57 21.15 -11.00
CA LYS A 191 10.95 20.69 -11.24
C LYS A 191 11.37 20.78 -12.71
N VAL A 192 10.45 20.49 -13.64
CA VAL A 192 10.69 20.66 -15.07
C VAL A 192 10.95 22.14 -15.40
N LEU A 193 10.16 23.05 -14.85
CA LEU A 193 10.33 24.49 -15.04
C LEU A 193 11.71 24.95 -14.55
N ASP A 194 12.13 24.50 -13.37
CA ASP A 194 13.42 24.87 -12.79
C ASP A 194 14.58 24.38 -13.65
N LYS A 195 14.51 23.14 -14.17
CA LYS A 195 15.52 22.62 -15.11
C LYS A 195 15.56 23.34 -16.44
N ILE A 196 14.41 23.75 -16.99
CA ILE A 196 14.37 24.56 -18.22
C ILE A 196 15.00 25.94 -17.99
N LYS A 197 14.78 26.54 -16.81
CA LYS A 197 15.36 27.84 -16.45
C LYS A 197 16.87 27.77 -16.26
N GLU A 198 17.38 26.74 -15.59
CA GLU A 198 18.82 26.53 -15.37
C GLU A 198 19.62 26.43 -16.68
N ASN A 199 18.99 25.99 -17.77
CA ASN A 199 19.65 25.74 -19.05
C ASN A 199 19.46 26.87 -20.09
N ASP A 200 18.99 28.06 -19.68
CA ASP A 200 18.77 29.23 -20.55
C ASP A 200 18.03 28.90 -21.87
N GLN A 201 17.10 27.94 -21.83
CA GLN A 201 16.34 27.48 -23.01
C GLN A 201 17.18 26.87 -24.15
N LYS A 202 18.43 26.47 -23.90
CA LYS A 202 19.29 25.76 -24.86
C LYS A 202 18.98 24.26 -24.97
N VAL A 203 17.96 23.81 -24.26
CA VAL A 203 17.59 22.39 -24.19
C VAL A 203 16.12 22.21 -24.54
N LYS A 204 15.81 21.08 -25.16
CA LYS A 204 14.45 20.67 -25.51
C LYS A 204 14.07 19.49 -24.66
N LEU A 205 13.00 19.62 -23.87
CA LEU A 205 12.45 18.49 -23.13
C LEU A 205 11.89 17.47 -24.12
N THR A 206 12.52 16.29 -24.18
CA THR A 206 12.12 15.20 -25.08
C THR A 206 11.66 13.97 -24.32
N LYS A 207 12.07 13.80 -23.04
CA LYS A 207 11.69 12.63 -22.25
C LYS A 207 11.48 12.96 -20.77
N ILE A 208 10.38 12.44 -20.22
CA ILE A 208 10.14 12.38 -18.78
C ILE A 208 10.03 10.90 -18.37
N THR A 209 10.81 10.51 -17.38
CA THR A 209 10.79 9.18 -16.80
C THR A 209 10.27 9.26 -15.37
N VAL A 210 9.35 8.38 -15.00
CA VAL A 210 8.70 8.39 -13.68
C VAL A 210 8.78 7.01 -13.04
N ASP A 211 9.22 6.98 -11.78
CA ASP A 211 9.08 5.85 -10.87
C ASP A 211 8.06 6.23 -9.79
N ILE A 212 7.15 5.34 -9.43
CA ILE A 212 6.03 5.67 -8.54
C ILE A 212 5.97 4.65 -7.41
N LEU A 213 5.97 5.11 -6.17
CA LEU A 213 5.73 4.28 -5.00
C LEU A 213 4.53 4.80 -4.23
N GLY A 214 3.73 3.89 -3.67
CA GLY A 214 2.54 4.26 -2.93
C GLY A 214 2.13 3.26 -1.86
N PHE A 215 1.53 3.73 -0.76
CA PHE A 215 1.00 2.86 0.30
C PHE A 215 -0.49 3.15 0.54
N SER A 216 -1.31 2.11 0.75
CA SER A 216 -2.72 2.24 1.12
C SER A 216 -3.54 2.98 0.06
N ARG A 217 -4.19 4.08 0.42
CA ARG A 217 -4.82 4.97 -0.57
C ARG A 217 -3.77 5.70 -1.41
N GLY A 218 -2.56 5.96 -0.89
CA GLY A 218 -1.42 6.43 -1.69
C GLY A 218 -1.02 5.47 -2.80
N ALA A 219 -1.20 4.15 -2.57
CA ALA A 219 -1.12 3.17 -3.66
C ALA A 219 -2.25 3.40 -4.67
N ALA A 220 -3.49 3.63 -4.26
CA ALA A 220 -4.59 3.97 -5.18
C ALA A 220 -4.29 5.26 -6.00
N THR A 221 -3.73 6.30 -5.38
CA THR A 221 -3.22 7.49 -6.08
C THR A 221 -2.11 7.13 -7.07
N ALA A 222 -1.16 6.26 -6.72
CA ALA A 222 -0.15 5.78 -7.66
C ALA A 222 -0.80 5.12 -8.89
N ARG A 223 -1.84 4.29 -8.70
CA ARG A 223 -2.58 3.67 -9.80
C ARG A 223 -3.24 4.71 -10.71
N ASN A 224 -3.89 5.70 -10.11
CA ASN A 224 -4.57 6.77 -10.84
C ASN A 224 -3.57 7.69 -11.56
N LEU A 225 -2.42 7.96 -10.96
CA LEU A 225 -1.33 8.71 -11.60
C LEU A 225 -0.76 7.95 -12.80
N VAL A 226 -0.55 6.63 -12.69
CA VAL A 226 -0.12 5.79 -13.82
C VAL A 226 -1.09 5.91 -15.00
N TYR A 227 -2.39 5.90 -14.71
CA TYR A 227 -3.41 6.11 -15.73
C TYR A 227 -3.31 7.49 -16.38
N GLU A 228 -3.29 8.55 -15.57
CA GLU A 228 -3.20 9.94 -16.04
C GLU A 228 -1.99 10.20 -16.95
N LEU A 229 -0.82 9.71 -16.54
CA LEU A 229 0.43 9.91 -17.27
C LEU A 229 0.44 9.19 -18.64
N ASN A 230 -0.31 8.11 -18.79
CA ASN A 230 -0.40 7.34 -20.05
C ASN A 230 -1.48 7.87 -21.01
N LEU A 231 -2.22 8.93 -20.66
CA LEU A 231 -3.24 9.50 -21.55
C LEU A 231 -2.60 10.22 -22.74
N ASP A 232 -2.93 9.79 -23.96
CA ASP A 232 -2.52 10.51 -25.18
C ASP A 232 -3.32 11.79 -25.41
N SER A 233 -4.59 11.80 -24.98
CA SER A 233 -5.47 12.97 -24.94
C SER A 233 -6.74 12.67 -24.15
N GLY A 234 -7.17 13.63 -23.31
CA GLY A 234 -8.50 13.70 -22.72
C GLY A 234 -8.83 12.66 -21.63
N TYR A 235 -9.29 13.16 -20.47
CA TYR A 235 -9.98 12.38 -19.44
C TYR A 235 -11.52 12.47 -19.64
N GLN A 236 -12.01 13.64 -20.04
CA GLN A 236 -13.38 14.00 -20.47
C GLN A 236 -13.41 15.48 -20.93
N GLU A 237 -14.51 15.95 -21.52
CA GLU A 237 -14.67 17.37 -21.93
C GLU A 237 -14.87 18.29 -20.71
N ALA A 238 -14.14 19.40 -20.69
CA ALA A 238 -14.35 20.48 -19.73
C ALA A 238 -15.74 21.09 -19.92
N VAL A 239 -16.47 21.24 -18.82
CA VAL A 239 -17.85 21.71 -18.83
C VAL A 239 -17.93 23.11 -18.24
N ARG A 240 -18.75 23.97 -18.84
CA ARG A 240 -19.06 25.28 -18.25
C ARG A 240 -19.99 25.10 -17.08
N LYS A 241 -19.64 25.66 -15.92
CA LYS A 241 -20.52 25.70 -14.75
C LYS A 241 -20.47 27.05 -14.03
N GLU A 242 -21.47 27.30 -13.19
CA GLU A 242 -21.53 28.49 -12.34
C GLU A 242 -20.82 28.25 -11.00
N ILE A 243 -19.81 29.06 -10.71
CA ILE A 243 -19.00 29.02 -9.49
C ILE A 243 -19.34 30.24 -8.62
N PRO A 244 -19.51 30.09 -7.29
CA PRO A 244 -19.64 31.23 -6.39
C PRO A 244 -18.48 32.24 -6.56
N CYS A 245 -18.75 33.54 -6.46
CA CYS A 245 -17.72 34.57 -6.59
C CYS A 245 -17.95 35.81 -5.70
N GLY A 246 -18.68 35.63 -4.61
CA GLY A 246 -18.93 36.68 -3.61
C GLY A 246 -20.39 36.78 -3.18
N ILE A 247 -20.64 37.64 -2.20
CA ILE A 247 -21.97 37.84 -1.62
C ILE A 247 -22.38 39.31 -1.83
N GLU A 248 -23.63 39.53 -2.22
CA GLU A 248 -24.26 40.84 -2.32
C GLU A 248 -25.42 40.94 -1.33
N TYR A 249 -25.63 42.12 -0.74
CA TYR A 249 -26.81 42.39 0.08
C TYR A 249 -27.75 43.31 -0.68
N ARG A 250 -28.97 42.84 -0.97
CA ARG A 250 -30.01 43.63 -1.62
C ARG A 250 -31.10 44.01 -0.62
N GLU A 251 -31.54 45.26 -0.66
CA GLU A 251 -32.66 45.71 0.16
C GLU A 251 -33.98 45.16 -0.38
N MET A 252 -34.83 44.64 0.51
CA MET A 252 -36.23 44.38 0.22
C MET A 252 -37.10 45.37 0.99
N GLN A 253 -37.92 46.14 0.26
CA GLN A 253 -38.95 46.98 0.86
C GLN A 253 -40.13 46.10 1.31
N GLY A 254 -40.32 46.00 2.63
CA GLY A 254 -41.57 45.54 3.24
C GLY A 254 -42.19 46.68 4.04
N SER A 255 -43.53 46.72 4.13
CA SER A 255 -44.31 47.85 4.68
C SER A 255 -44.06 48.22 6.16
N ALA A 256 -43.09 47.62 6.86
CA ALA A 256 -42.79 47.97 8.25
C ALA A 256 -41.31 47.82 8.68
N SER A 257 -40.40 47.29 7.85
CA SER A 257 -38.94 47.31 8.14
C SER A 257 -38.10 46.97 6.90
N THR A 258 -36.94 47.63 6.75
CA THR A 258 -35.92 47.27 5.75
C THR A 258 -35.23 45.98 6.19
N ARG A 259 -35.37 44.90 5.40
CA ARG A 259 -34.60 43.66 5.58
C ARG A 259 -33.60 43.53 4.44
N MET A 260 -32.32 43.32 4.78
CA MET A 260 -31.29 43.00 3.79
C MET A 260 -31.36 41.51 3.43
N ARG A 261 -31.53 41.20 2.15
CA ARG A 261 -31.46 39.83 1.61
C ARG A 261 -30.04 39.55 1.13
N ARG A 262 -29.44 38.50 1.68
CA ARG A 262 -28.18 37.93 1.19
C ARG A 262 -28.42 37.25 -0.16
N VAL A 263 -27.69 37.67 -1.20
CA VAL A 263 -27.72 37.11 -2.56
C VAL A 263 -26.32 36.63 -2.92
N GLN A 264 -26.21 35.38 -3.36
CA GLN A 264 -24.95 34.77 -3.76
C GLN A 264 -24.62 35.17 -5.20
N LYS A 265 -23.44 35.77 -5.43
CA LYS A 265 -22.92 36.06 -6.77
C LYS A 265 -22.27 34.81 -7.35
N MET A 266 -22.45 34.61 -8.65
CA MET A 266 -21.91 33.49 -9.41
C MET A 266 -21.14 34.02 -10.62
N ARG A 267 -20.07 33.32 -11.01
CA ARG A 267 -19.35 33.52 -12.28
C ARG A 267 -19.37 32.23 -13.08
N THR A 268 -19.45 32.33 -14.39
CA THR A 268 -19.32 31.18 -15.28
C THR A 268 -17.85 30.89 -15.52
N SER A 269 -17.42 29.65 -15.29
CA SER A 269 -16.08 29.19 -15.64
C SER A 269 -16.09 27.77 -16.20
N TYR A 270 -14.98 27.37 -16.82
CA TYR A 270 -14.75 26.00 -17.24
C TYR A 270 -14.20 25.19 -16.07
N VAL A 271 -14.79 24.04 -15.83
CA VAL A 271 -14.30 23.08 -14.84
C VAL A 271 -14.00 21.75 -15.50
N ASP A 272 -13.06 21.03 -14.93
CA ASP A 272 -12.78 19.64 -15.28
C ASP A 272 -13.75 18.67 -14.59
N VAL A 273 -13.47 17.37 -14.76
CA VAL A 273 -14.26 16.26 -14.22
C VAL A 273 -14.38 16.25 -12.70
N ASP A 274 -13.34 16.74 -12.02
CA ASP A 274 -13.29 16.80 -10.56
C ASP A 274 -13.93 18.12 -10.07
N ASN A 275 -14.48 18.94 -10.98
CA ASN A 275 -15.08 20.26 -10.76
C ASN A 275 -14.09 21.35 -10.36
N TYR A 276 -12.80 21.16 -10.59
CA TYR A 276 -11.83 22.24 -10.44
C TYR A 276 -11.83 23.15 -11.66
N GLU A 277 -11.76 24.45 -11.40
CA GLU A 277 -11.63 25.46 -12.43
C GLU A 277 -10.33 25.31 -13.21
N ILE A 278 -10.46 25.39 -14.54
CA ILE A 278 -9.36 25.24 -15.48
C ILE A 278 -9.38 26.35 -16.53
N ASP A 279 -8.18 26.69 -17.00
CA ASP A 279 -7.99 27.62 -18.12
C ASP A 279 -8.33 26.90 -19.43
N ASN A 280 -9.36 27.38 -20.11
CA ASN A 280 -9.83 26.79 -21.36
C ASN A 280 -8.86 26.97 -22.53
N THR A 281 -7.92 27.92 -22.44
CA THR A 281 -6.90 28.15 -23.48
C THR A 281 -5.85 27.05 -23.51
N LEU A 282 -5.72 26.31 -22.41
CA LEU A 282 -4.78 25.19 -22.24
C LEU A 282 -5.44 23.84 -22.56
N LEU A 283 -6.64 23.85 -23.15
CA LEU A 283 -7.37 22.66 -23.57
C LEU A 283 -7.23 22.43 -25.07
N LYS A 284 -7.20 21.15 -25.48
CA LYS A 284 -7.24 20.74 -26.87
C LYS A 284 -8.59 20.10 -27.14
N ASN A 285 -9.39 20.68 -28.04
CA ASN A 285 -10.76 20.24 -28.33
C ASN A 285 -11.65 20.13 -27.08
N GLY A 286 -11.50 21.08 -26.14
CA GLY A 286 -12.25 21.06 -24.87
C GLY A 286 -11.79 20.00 -23.87
N GLN A 287 -10.70 19.28 -24.14
CA GLN A 287 -10.16 18.23 -23.28
C GLN A 287 -8.77 18.60 -22.74
N LEU A 288 -8.38 17.97 -21.63
CA LEU A 288 -7.01 18.06 -21.11
C LEU A 288 -5.99 17.53 -22.15
N PRO A 289 -4.79 18.13 -22.21
CA PRO A 289 -3.74 17.72 -23.14
C PRO A 289 -3.19 16.31 -22.81
N LYS A 290 -2.26 15.84 -23.65
CA LYS A 290 -1.47 14.62 -23.41
C LYS A 290 -0.85 14.63 -22.00
N MET A 291 -0.84 13.49 -21.32
CA MET A 291 -0.48 13.30 -19.91
C MET A 291 -1.45 13.94 -18.91
N GLY A 292 -2.71 14.19 -19.30
CA GLY A 292 -3.77 14.64 -18.40
C GLY A 292 -3.41 15.92 -17.63
N HIS A 293 -3.48 15.86 -16.30
CA HIS A 293 -3.12 17.00 -15.44
C HIS A 293 -1.64 17.36 -15.50
N LEU A 294 -0.73 16.42 -15.75
CA LEU A 294 0.68 16.74 -15.92
C LEU A 294 0.88 17.61 -17.17
N GLY A 295 0.30 17.23 -18.30
CA GLY A 295 0.37 18.04 -19.52
C GLY A 295 -0.19 19.44 -19.32
N TYR A 296 -1.34 19.55 -18.65
CA TYR A 296 -1.95 20.84 -18.33
C TYR A 296 -1.04 21.69 -17.44
N SER A 297 -0.48 21.11 -16.37
CA SER A 297 0.44 21.79 -15.46
C SER A 297 1.73 22.22 -16.16
N LEU A 298 2.26 21.42 -17.09
CA LEU A 298 3.40 21.78 -17.92
C LEU A 298 3.09 23.00 -18.80
N LEU A 299 1.96 23.03 -19.51
CA LEU A 299 1.57 24.21 -20.30
C LEU A 299 1.35 25.45 -19.43
N LYS A 300 0.76 25.27 -18.25
CA LYS A 300 0.44 26.37 -17.33
C LYS A 300 1.68 27.01 -16.70
N LYS A 301 2.67 26.19 -16.31
CA LYS A 301 3.85 26.63 -15.54
C LYS A 301 5.05 26.94 -16.43
N THR A 302 5.16 26.30 -17.59
CA THR A 302 6.30 26.44 -18.51
C THR A 302 5.92 27.22 -19.77
N LYS A 303 6.88 27.40 -20.69
CA LYS A 303 6.64 27.99 -22.02
C LYS A 303 6.43 26.94 -23.11
N LEU A 304 6.18 25.68 -22.74
CA LEU A 304 5.96 24.60 -23.70
C LEU A 304 4.65 24.81 -24.47
N SER A 305 4.67 24.48 -25.75
CA SER A 305 3.48 24.45 -26.61
C SER A 305 2.83 23.08 -26.63
N PHE A 306 1.61 22.98 -27.18
CA PHE A 306 0.96 21.70 -27.43
C PHE A 306 1.78 20.79 -28.37
N GLU A 307 2.58 21.35 -29.27
CA GLU A 307 3.44 20.57 -30.16
C GLU A 307 4.66 20.03 -29.41
N ASP A 308 5.21 20.79 -28.47
CA ASP A 308 6.28 20.29 -27.60
C ASP A 308 5.78 19.11 -26.75
N LEU A 309 4.60 19.25 -26.11
CA LEU A 309 3.98 18.15 -25.35
C LEU A 309 3.79 16.88 -26.16
N LYS A 310 3.36 17.01 -27.43
CA LYS A 310 3.16 15.87 -28.32
C LYS A 310 4.46 15.09 -28.53
N ASN A 311 5.58 15.80 -28.61
CA ASN A 311 6.91 15.23 -28.85
C ASN A 311 7.62 14.71 -27.59
N ILE A 312 7.13 15.04 -26.38
CA ILE A 312 7.68 14.49 -25.13
C ILE A 312 7.29 13.02 -24.98
N GLU A 313 8.28 12.14 -24.84
CA GLU A 313 8.08 10.74 -24.42
C GLU A 313 7.89 10.68 -22.90
N ILE A 314 6.81 10.04 -22.43
CA ILE A 314 6.60 9.71 -21.02
C ILE A 314 6.88 8.23 -20.81
N THR A 315 7.70 7.88 -19.82
CA THR A 315 8.05 6.49 -19.49
C THR A 315 7.81 6.23 -18.01
N ILE A 316 6.93 5.28 -17.69
CA ILE A 316 6.78 4.78 -16.32
C ILE A 316 7.59 3.50 -16.17
N ARG A 317 8.68 3.57 -15.41
CA ARG A 317 9.63 2.43 -15.26
C ARG A 317 9.19 1.49 -14.15
N PHE A 318 9.02 2.00 -12.94
CA PHE A 318 8.71 1.19 -11.78
C PHE A 318 7.48 1.70 -11.04
N VAL A 319 6.58 0.80 -10.65
CA VAL A 319 5.45 1.07 -9.77
C VAL A 319 5.51 0.11 -8.59
N GLY A 320 5.94 0.60 -7.43
CA GLY A 320 6.05 -0.19 -6.20
C GLY A 320 4.98 0.20 -5.19
N ILE A 321 3.95 -0.63 -5.03
CA ILE A 321 2.80 -0.32 -4.18
C ILE A 321 2.66 -1.28 -3.00
N TYR A 322 2.21 -0.75 -1.87
CA TYR A 322 1.93 -1.50 -0.65
C TYR A 322 0.43 -1.42 -0.34
N ASP A 323 -0.19 -2.59 -0.28
CA ASP A 323 -1.50 -2.86 0.27
C ASP A 323 -2.62 -1.89 -0.14
N THR A 324 -2.93 -1.87 -1.44
CA THR A 324 -3.86 -0.91 -2.04
C THR A 324 -5.27 -0.99 -1.42
N VAL A 325 -5.75 0.15 -0.91
CA VAL A 325 -7.14 0.33 -0.45
C VAL A 325 -7.81 1.35 -1.36
N SER A 326 -8.75 0.89 -2.19
CA SER A 326 -9.37 1.71 -3.24
C SER A 326 -10.50 2.61 -2.78
N SER A 327 -11.01 2.48 -1.56
CA SER A 327 -12.25 3.17 -1.22
C SER A 327 -12.08 4.69 -1.18
N TYR A 328 -12.76 5.40 -2.08
CA TYR A 328 -12.99 6.84 -1.96
C TYR A 328 -14.39 7.23 -2.42
N TYR A 329 -14.87 8.37 -1.93
CA TYR A 329 -16.20 8.86 -2.28
C TYR A 329 -16.13 10.33 -2.70
N GLU A 330 -16.34 10.59 -3.98
CA GLU A 330 -16.41 11.94 -4.53
C GLU A 330 -17.86 12.26 -4.96
N GLN A 331 -18.63 12.91 -4.08
CA GLN A 331 -19.90 13.52 -4.48
C GLN A 331 -19.67 14.99 -4.75
N ASN A 332 -19.37 15.30 -6.00
CA ASN A 332 -18.80 16.59 -6.38
C ASN A 332 -19.85 17.53 -6.99
N GLY A 333 -20.58 18.26 -6.15
CA GLY A 333 -21.22 19.51 -6.57
C GLY A 333 -20.22 20.67 -6.47
N ILE A 334 -20.33 21.69 -7.33
CA ILE A 334 -19.48 22.91 -7.25
C ILE A 334 -19.55 23.58 -5.87
N TRP A 335 -20.73 23.54 -5.25
CA TRP A 335 -20.99 24.11 -3.93
C TRP A 335 -20.26 23.39 -2.79
N ASP A 336 -19.79 22.17 -3.05
CA ASP A 336 -18.98 21.41 -2.12
C ASP A 336 -17.51 21.85 -2.22
N HIS A 337 -16.99 22.09 -3.43
CA HIS A 337 -15.60 22.51 -3.67
C HIS A 337 -15.27 23.97 -3.39
N TYR A 338 -16.25 24.88 -3.51
CA TYR A 338 -16.01 26.32 -3.42
C TYR A 338 -16.71 26.98 -2.22
N ASP A 339 -16.00 27.92 -1.58
CA ASP A 339 -16.59 28.83 -0.61
C ASP A 339 -17.51 29.87 -1.30
N ALA A 340 -18.17 30.72 -0.52
CA ALA A 340 -19.08 31.73 -1.06
C ALA A 340 -18.37 32.80 -1.92
N TYR A 341 -17.05 32.84 -1.94
CA TYR A 341 -16.21 33.79 -2.66
C TYR A 341 -15.48 33.17 -3.87
N GLY A 342 -15.63 31.86 -4.07
CA GLY A 342 -15.00 31.15 -5.19
C GLY A 342 -13.58 30.66 -4.90
N ASN A 343 -13.17 30.65 -3.64
CA ASN A 343 -11.94 29.96 -3.23
C ASN A 343 -12.26 28.49 -3.00
N VAL A 344 -11.33 27.61 -3.36
CA VAL A 344 -11.48 26.18 -3.05
C VAL A 344 -11.47 26.03 -1.53
N LYS A 345 -12.43 25.28 -0.98
CA LYS A 345 -12.50 24.95 0.46
C LYS A 345 -12.44 23.44 0.67
N ASP A 346 -12.06 23.02 1.87
CA ASP A 346 -12.37 21.67 2.33
C ASP A 346 -13.86 21.58 2.64
N GLU A 347 -14.49 20.46 2.29
CA GLU A 347 -15.96 20.33 2.29
C GLU A 347 -16.56 20.35 3.71
N GLY A 348 -15.74 20.04 4.72
CA GLY A 348 -16.14 19.94 6.12
C GLY A 348 -17.01 18.71 6.40
N PHE A 349 -16.97 18.24 7.65
CA PHE A 349 -17.72 17.04 8.08
C PHE A 349 -19.24 17.20 7.88
N LYS A 350 -19.83 16.45 6.93
CA LYS A 350 -21.28 16.37 6.74
C LYS A 350 -21.83 15.05 7.29
N PHE A 351 -22.52 15.09 8.43
CA PHE A 351 -23.13 13.92 9.12
C PHE A 351 -23.98 13.02 8.20
N PHE A 352 -24.67 13.59 7.21
CA PHE A 352 -25.50 12.85 6.24
C PHE A 352 -24.71 11.94 5.29
N LYS A 353 -23.39 12.16 5.11
CA LYS A 353 -22.54 11.32 4.26
C LYS A 353 -22.19 9.96 4.89
N PHE A 354 -22.34 9.79 6.22
CA PHE A 354 -21.97 8.55 6.93
C PHE A 354 -23.02 7.42 6.86
N GLN A 355 -24.26 7.70 6.45
CA GLN A 355 -25.36 6.72 6.49
C GLN A 355 -25.45 5.79 5.27
N GLN A 356 -24.62 6.00 4.24
CA GLN A 356 -24.67 5.22 3.02
C GLN A 356 -23.44 4.31 2.92
N LYS A 357 -23.65 3.05 2.49
CA LYS A 357 -22.61 2.02 2.35
C LYS A 357 -21.76 2.33 1.11
N TYR A 358 -20.77 3.20 1.27
CA TYR A 358 -20.03 3.82 0.14
C TYR A 358 -18.66 3.23 -0.17
N PHE A 359 -18.31 2.06 0.37
CA PHE A 359 -17.01 1.42 0.15
C PHE A 359 -17.05 0.35 -0.96
N ASN A 360 -17.95 0.52 -1.94
CA ASN A 360 -18.23 -0.50 -2.94
C ASN A 360 -17.76 -0.06 -4.33
N ASP A 361 -16.55 -0.48 -4.65
CA ASP A 361 -16.06 -0.80 -5.99
C ASP A 361 -15.80 0.38 -6.97
N ASP A 362 -14.61 0.96 -6.80
CA ASP A 362 -14.02 2.05 -7.60
C ASP A 362 -13.03 1.50 -8.66
N ILE A 363 -13.07 0.20 -8.99
CA ILE A 363 -12.06 -0.47 -9.87
C ILE A 363 -11.86 0.26 -11.21
N LYS A 364 -12.90 0.91 -11.73
CA LYS A 364 -12.84 1.62 -13.00
C LYS A 364 -11.82 2.75 -13.01
N GLU A 365 -11.62 3.48 -11.92
CA GLU A 365 -10.77 4.69 -11.89
C GLU A 365 -9.32 4.39 -11.43
N LEU A 366 -9.06 3.15 -11.01
CA LEU A 366 -7.76 2.68 -10.53
C LEU A 366 -7.03 1.76 -11.52
N HIS A 367 -7.59 1.58 -12.73
CA HIS A 367 -7.06 1.19 -14.06
C HIS A 367 -5.85 0.23 -14.23
N LEU A 368 -5.11 -0.19 -13.21
CA LEU A 368 -3.94 -1.08 -13.37
C LEU A 368 -4.33 -2.45 -13.97
N ASN A 369 -5.58 -2.91 -13.83
CA ASN A 369 -6.00 -4.17 -14.45
C ASN A 369 -6.14 -4.07 -15.98
N ASP A 370 -6.21 -2.85 -16.52
CA ASP A 370 -6.20 -2.57 -17.96
C ASP A 370 -4.78 -2.50 -18.56
N LEU A 371 -3.71 -2.70 -17.76
CA LEU A 371 -2.28 -2.72 -18.16
C LEU A 371 -1.91 -3.80 -19.20
N THR A 372 -2.88 -4.50 -19.80
CA THR A 372 -2.65 -5.70 -20.61
C THR A 372 -2.80 -5.51 -22.12
N ARG A 373 -2.85 -4.28 -22.63
CA ARG A 373 -2.85 -4.04 -24.09
C ARG A 373 -1.48 -3.60 -24.59
N ILE A 374 -0.87 -4.50 -25.36
CA ILE A 374 0.31 -4.27 -26.19
C ILE A 374 0.05 -3.06 -27.10
N LYS A 375 1.09 -2.29 -27.43
CA LYS A 375 1.12 -1.32 -28.54
C LYS A 375 0.67 -2.00 -29.86
N SER A 376 -0.63 -2.16 -30.08
CA SER A 376 -1.15 -2.61 -31.37
C SER A 376 -1.53 -1.39 -32.19
N ALA A 377 -0.93 -1.26 -33.36
CA ALA A 377 -1.13 -0.17 -34.31
C ALA A 377 -2.52 -0.15 -34.99
N ASP A 378 -3.55 -0.74 -34.38
CA ASP A 378 -4.87 -0.88 -35.00
C ASP A 378 -5.91 0.01 -34.31
N ALA A 379 -6.47 0.94 -35.09
CA ALA A 379 -7.14 2.16 -34.65
C ALA A 379 -8.66 2.04 -34.51
N THR A 380 -9.20 0.84 -34.23
CA THR A 380 -10.65 0.59 -34.26
C THR A 380 -11.28 0.32 -32.89
N ILE A 381 -10.54 0.48 -31.79
CA ILE A 381 -11.07 0.45 -30.42
C ILE A 381 -11.04 1.88 -29.85
N SER A 382 -12.10 2.26 -29.11
CA SER A 382 -12.34 3.58 -28.50
C SER A 382 -11.07 4.39 -28.18
N PRO A 383 -10.99 5.70 -28.51
CA PRO A 383 -9.72 6.42 -28.70
C PRO A 383 -8.87 6.73 -27.46
N THR A 384 -9.17 6.15 -26.28
CA THR A 384 -8.69 6.69 -24.99
C THR A 384 -7.84 5.75 -24.13
N LEU A 385 -7.63 4.47 -24.51
CA LEU A 385 -6.93 3.49 -23.63
C LEU A 385 -5.83 2.64 -24.31
N ASN A 386 -5.34 3.02 -25.49
CA ASN A 386 -4.40 2.18 -26.25
C ASN A 386 -2.99 2.06 -25.65
N ASN A 387 -2.63 2.76 -24.56
CA ASN A 387 -1.24 2.95 -24.16
C ASN A 387 -0.97 2.89 -22.63
N LEU A 388 -1.78 2.19 -21.81
CA LEU A 388 -1.42 2.03 -20.39
C LEU A 388 -0.19 1.12 -20.25
N TYR A 389 1.00 1.72 -20.15
CA TYR A 389 2.27 1.03 -20.10
C TYR A 389 3.06 1.37 -18.84
N CYS A 390 3.51 0.33 -18.16
CA CYS A 390 4.51 0.40 -17.09
C CYS A 390 5.49 -0.75 -17.28
N GLN A 391 6.80 -0.50 -17.12
CA GLN A 391 7.80 -1.55 -17.34
C GLN A 391 7.77 -2.62 -16.25
N LYS A 392 7.54 -2.23 -14.99
CA LYS A 392 7.45 -3.17 -13.86
C LYS A 392 6.54 -2.65 -12.74
N VAL A 393 5.61 -3.48 -12.31
CA VAL A 393 4.67 -3.23 -11.20
C VAL A 393 4.87 -4.30 -10.13
N VAL A 394 5.04 -3.89 -8.89
CA VAL A 394 5.17 -4.76 -7.73
C VAL A 394 4.17 -4.32 -6.67
N HIS A 395 3.37 -5.26 -6.18
CA HIS A 395 2.35 -5.02 -5.16
C HIS A 395 2.52 -5.97 -3.97
N PHE A 396 2.83 -5.43 -2.81
CA PHE A 396 2.93 -6.21 -1.57
C PHE A 396 1.69 -6.01 -0.72
N THR A 397 1.06 -7.10 -0.27
CA THR A 397 -0.27 -7.08 0.33
C THR A 397 -0.28 -7.74 1.70
N ALA A 398 -1.12 -7.23 2.60
CA ALA A 398 -1.29 -7.74 3.95
C ALA A 398 -2.27 -8.92 3.98
N LYS A 399 -1.81 -10.06 4.51
CA LYS A 399 -2.57 -11.30 4.59
C LYS A 399 -3.58 -11.33 5.73
N ASP A 400 -3.23 -10.72 6.87
CA ASP A 400 -3.99 -10.83 8.11
C ASP A 400 -4.93 -9.60 8.35
N GLU A 401 -4.98 -8.67 7.38
CA GLU A 401 -5.91 -7.53 7.38
C GLU A 401 -7.36 -7.98 7.15
N HIS A 402 -8.29 -7.52 7.98
CA HIS A 402 -9.70 -7.94 7.89
C HIS A 402 -10.71 -6.87 8.32
N ARG A 403 -10.28 -5.59 8.41
CA ARG A 403 -11.21 -4.47 8.64
C ARG A 403 -12.15 -4.27 7.47
N GLU A 404 -13.35 -3.81 7.78
CA GLU A 404 -14.41 -3.60 6.79
C GLU A 404 -14.04 -2.56 5.72
N ASN A 405 -13.36 -1.49 6.11
CA ASN A 405 -13.01 -0.38 5.22
C ASN A 405 -11.62 -0.51 4.57
N PHE A 406 -10.98 -1.68 4.70
CA PHE A 406 -9.64 -1.96 4.17
C PHE A 406 -9.70 -3.06 3.09
N ALA A 407 -10.71 -2.98 2.23
CA ALA A 407 -10.84 -3.87 1.08
C ALA A 407 -9.62 -3.73 0.15
N LEU A 408 -9.03 -4.87 -0.21
CA LEU A 408 -7.82 -4.91 -1.03
C LEU A 408 -8.17 -4.82 -2.50
N THR A 409 -7.50 -3.94 -3.24
CA THR A 409 -7.58 -3.89 -4.71
C THR A 409 -6.43 -4.67 -5.31
N ARG A 410 -6.72 -5.82 -5.90
CA ARG A 410 -5.71 -6.70 -6.50
C ARG A 410 -5.16 -6.11 -7.80
N ILE A 411 -4.00 -6.61 -8.22
CA ILE A 411 -3.49 -6.40 -9.59
C ILE A 411 -3.50 -7.71 -10.38
N LYS A 412 -3.75 -7.60 -11.68
CA LYS A 412 -3.57 -8.73 -12.59
C LYS A 412 -2.08 -9.05 -12.76
N GLN A 413 -1.66 -10.20 -12.26
CA GLN A 413 -0.27 -10.63 -12.31
C GLN A 413 0.14 -11.03 -13.74
N VAL A 414 1.37 -10.68 -14.11
CA VAL A 414 2.00 -11.00 -15.39
C VAL A 414 3.47 -11.32 -15.11
N GLU A 415 3.91 -12.54 -15.45
CA GLU A 415 5.27 -13.02 -15.20
C GLU A 415 6.34 -12.01 -15.65
N GLY A 416 7.27 -11.69 -14.75
CA GLY A 416 8.35 -10.73 -14.98
C GLY A 416 7.96 -9.25 -15.05
N ARG A 417 6.66 -8.90 -15.01
CA ARG A 417 6.18 -7.52 -15.19
C ARG A 417 5.26 -7.01 -14.08
N CYS A 418 4.25 -7.77 -13.71
CA CYS A 418 3.25 -7.39 -12.70
C CYS A 418 3.24 -8.48 -11.63
N ILE A 419 3.81 -8.17 -10.46
CA ILE A 419 4.07 -9.15 -9.40
C ILE A 419 3.28 -8.73 -8.17
N GLU A 420 2.51 -9.65 -7.59
CA GLU A 420 1.80 -9.41 -6.34
C GLU A 420 2.16 -10.49 -5.32
N LYS A 421 2.53 -10.09 -4.10
CA LYS A 421 2.94 -11.00 -3.02
C LYS A 421 2.19 -10.68 -1.74
N ASN A 422 1.52 -11.69 -1.18
CA ASN A 422 0.94 -11.61 0.16
C ASN A 422 2.01 -11.88 1.21
N PHE A 423 2.09 -11.04 2.23
CA PHE A 423 2.97 -11.20 3.39
C PHE A 423 2.15 -11.36 4.67
N PRO A 424 2.63 -12.14 5.66
CA PRO A 424 2.06 -12.14 7.01
C PRO A 424 2.02 -10.73 7.60
N GLY A 425 1.01 -10.44 8.41
CA GLY A 425 0.80 -9.13 9.02
C GLY A 425 -0.41 -8.38 8.45
N VAL A 426 -0.69 -7.26 9.09
CA VAL A 426 -1.81 -6.36 8.75
C VAL A 426 -1.32 -5.16 7.93
N HIS A 427 -2.24 -4.29 7.54
CA HIS A 427 -2.00 -3.18 6.60
C HIS A 427 -0.66 -2.43 6.81
N CYS A 428 -0.43 -1.95 8.04
CA CYS A 428 0.74 -1.16 8.42
C CYS A 428 1.97 -2.04 8.76
N ASP A 429 1.82 -3.35 8.97
CA ASP A 429 2.98 -4.26 9.04
C ASP A 429 3.66 -4.35 7.66
N ILE A 430 2.91 -4.16 6.57
CA ILE A 430 3.44 -4.18 5.20
C ILE A 430 3.84 -2.79 4.73
N GLY A 431 3.04 -1.78 5.05
CA GLY A 431 3.28 -0.40 4.64
C GLY A 431 4.12 0.45 5.57
N GLY A 432 4.39 0.02 6.80
CA GLY A 432 5.00 0.83 7.86
C GLY A 432 3.97 1.65 8.66
N ALA A 433 4.38 2.78 9.23
CA ALA A 433 3.58 3.65 10.10
C ALA A 433 3.33 3.21 11.55
N TYR A 434 3.62 1.96 11.93
CA TYR A 434 3.60 1.59 13.34
C TYR A 434 4.82 2.09 14.10
N MET A 435 4.60 2.51 15.34
CA MET A 435 5.65 2.74 16.33
C MET A 435 5.94 1.44 17.09
N THR A 436 7.14 1.32 17.64
CA THR A 436 7.42 0.25 18.61
C THR A 436 6.79 0.62 19.94
N GLU A 437 5.60 0.09 20.23
CA GLU A 437 4.84 0.43 21.44
C GLU A 437 3.92 -0.70 21.92
N LYS A 438 3.42 -0.54 23.14
CA LYS A 438 2.47 -1.48 23.75
C LYS A 438 1.16 -1.42 22.98
N GLU A 439 0.69 -2.55 22.47
CA GLU A 439 -0.57 -2.61 21.74
C GLU A 439 -1.72 -2.96 22.68
N GLU A 440 -2.74 -2.10 22.73
CA GLU A 440 -3.96 -2.34 23.49
C GLU A 440 -5.19 -2.26 22.59
N ILE A 441 -5.96 -3.35 22.55
CA ILE A 441 -7.20 -3.46 21.79
C ILE A 441 -8.35 -3.64 22.77
N ASP A 442 -9.18 -2.61 22.93
CA ASP A 442 -10.25 -2.59 23.93
C ASP A 442 -11.48 -3.42 23.54
N GLU A 443 -11.76 -3.61 22.25
CA GLU A 443 -12.85 -4.48 21.80
C GLU A 443 -12.48 -5.27 20.54
N ILE A 444 -11.82 -6.42 20.73
CA ILE A 444 -11.51 -7.38 19.66
C ILE A 444 -12.80 -8.01 19.12
N GLY A 445 -13.75 -8.32 20.02
CA GLY A 445 -15.04 -8.93 19.74
C GLY A 445 -15.98 -8.83 20.93
N THR A 446 -17.28 -9.05 20.72
CA THR A 446 -18.31 -8.95 21.77
C THR A 446 -19.30 -10.11 21.76
N SER A 447 -19.90 -10.40 22.91
CA SER A 447 -20.95 -11.42 23.03
C SER A 447 -22.23 -11.08 22.25
N LEU A 448 -22.40 -9.81 21.84
CA LEU A 448 -23.52 -9.37 21.01
C LEU A 448 -23.26 -9.58 19.51
N LYS A 449 -22.07 -9.18 19.02
CA LYS A 449 -21.75 -9.21 17.58
C LYS A 449 -21.14 -10.54 17.15
N ASP A 450 -20.37 -11.17 18.02
CA ASP A 450 -19.65 -12.41 17.73
C ASP A 450 -20.40 -13.63 18.31
N LYS A 451 -21.71 -13.51 18.62
CA LYS A 451 -22.56 -14.61 19.12
C LYS A 451 -22.52 -15.84 18.21
N TYR A 452 -22.50 -15.63 16.90
CA TYR A 452 -22.48 -16.69 15.89
C TYR A 452 -21.11 -16.79 15.20
N TYR A 453 -20.04 -16.48 15.92
CA TYR A 453 -18.68 -16.60 15.39
C TYR A 453 -18.43 -18.01 14.84
N VAL A 454 -17.92 -18.06 13.62
CA VAL A 454 -17.54 -19.30 12.94
C VAL A 454 -16.03 -19.43 13.01
N SER A 455 -15.55 -20.57 13.55
CA SER A 455 -14.12 -20.84 13.64
C SER A 455 -13.46 -20.75 12.27
N VAL A 456 -12.27 -20.16 12.23
CA VAL A 456 -11.42 -20.12 11.03
C VAL A 456 -10.81 -21.51 10.71
N PHE A 457 -10.92 -22.44 11.65
CA PHE A 457 -10.41 -23.80 11.52
C PHE A 457 -11.55 -24.80 11.20
N PRO A 458 -11.26 -25.88 10.46
CA PRO A 458 -12.27 -26.87 10.11
C PRO A 458 -12.88 -27.57 11.33
N LYS A 459 -14.17 -27.95 11.24
CA LYS A 459 -15.01 -28.56 12.30
C LYS A 459 -14.48 -29.90 12.89
N GLY A 460 -13.32 -30.38 12.46
CA GLY A 460 -12.70 -31.64 12.88
C GLY A 460 -11.85 -31.57 14.16
N SER A 461 -11.66 -30.39 14.76
CA SER A 461 -11.05 -30.29 16.11
C SER A 461 -12.06 -30.80 17.14
N ILE A 462 -11.90 -32.06 17.55
CA ILE A 462 -12.76 -32.77 18.51
C ILE A 462 -12.89 -32.01 19.86
N PHE A 463 -11.93 -31.12 20.17
CA PHE A 463 -11.81 -30.39 21.43
C PHE A 463 -12.70 -29.13 21.59
N LEU A 464 -13.40 -28.67 20.55
CA LEU A 464 -14.13 -27.37 20.59
C LEU A 464 -15.63 -27.48 20.33
N LYS A 465 -16.22 -28.69 20.33
CA LYS A 465 -17.65 -28.88 19.99
C LYS A 465 -18.63 -28.17 20.95
N GLU A 466 -18.19 -27.82 22.16
CA GLU A 466 -19.02 -27.19 23.19
C GLU A 466 -18.76 -25.68 23.36
N ILE A 467 -17.78 -25.12 22.64
CA ILE A 467 -17.41 -23.70 22.76
C ILE A 467 -18.02 -22.94 21.57
N GLU A 468 -18.77 -21.88 21.85
CA GLU A 468 -19.43 -21.06 20.85
C GLU A 468 -19.19 -19.56 21.08
N GLY A 469 -19.49 -18.76 20.07
CA GLY A 469 -19.51 -17.31 20.16
C GLY A 469 -18.18 -16.67 20.56
N LEU A 470 -18.22 -15.79 21.57
CA LEU A 470 -17.08 -15.00 22.01
C LEU A 470 -15.92 -15.86 22.55
N ASP A 471 -16.22 -16.95 23.26
CA ASP A 471 -15.20 -17.85 23.79
C ASP A 471 -14.50 -18.64 22.68
N LEU A 472 -15.24 -19.02 21.64
CA LEU A 472 -14.67 -19.68 20.46
C LEU A 472 -13.70 -18.73 19.73
N LEU A 473 -14.10 -17.47 19.56
CA LEU A 473 -13.21 -16.43 19.01
C LEU A 473 -11.94 -16.29 19.86
N ARG A 474 -12.07 -16.20 21.19
CA ARG A 474 -10.91 -16.12 22.10
C ARG A 474 -9.96 -17.31 21.92
N LYS A 475 -10.50 -18.53 21.84
CA LYS A 475 -9.70 -19.75 21.65
C LYS A 475 -9.02 -19.78 20.28
N ASP A 476 -9.70 -19.37 19.23
CA ASP A 476 -9.10 -19.35 17.89
C ASP A 476 -8.00 -18.30 17.76
N LEU A 477 -8.11 -17.15 18.43
CA LEU A 477 -7.04 -16.16 18.48
C LEU A 477 -5.79 -16.70 19.17
N MET A 478 -5.98 -17.49 20.25
CA MET A 478 -4.87 -18.17 20.92
C MET A 478 -4.25 -19.26 20.04
N ARG A 479 -5.07 -20.07 19.36
CA ARG A 479 -4.61 -21.13 18.43
C ARG A 479 -3.86 -20.57 17.21
N GLN A 480 -4.18 -19.34 16.81
CA GLN A 480 -3.48 -18.61 15.75
C GLN A 480 -2.20 -17.91 16.25
N TYR A 481 -1.88 -17.97 17.54
CA TYR A 481 -0.74 -17.28 18.17
C TYR A 481 -0.81 -15.75 18.11
N TRP A 482 -2.00 -15.17 17.94
CA TRP A 482 -2.18 -13.72 18.05
C TRP A 482 -2.08 -13.24 19.49
N TYR A 483 -2.62 -14.02 20.44
CA TYR A 483 -2.62 -13.71 21.86
C TYR A 483 -2.28 -14.94 22.70
N THR A 484 -1.54 -14.74 23.79
CA THR A 484 -1.45 -15.72 24.88
C THR A 484 -2.63 -15.58 25.84
N GLU A 485 -2.84 -16.58 26.71
CA GLU A 485 -3.95 -16.57 27.68
C GLU A 485 -3.94 -15.35 28.61
N GLN A 486 -2.74 -14.87 28.99
CA GLN A 486 -2.56 -13.72 29.86
C GLN A 486 -2.80 -12.39 29.14
N GLN A 487 -2.61 -12.36 27.82
CA GLN A 487 -2.74 -11.17 26.97
C GLN A 487 -4.19 -10.92 26.53
N ILE A 488 -5.09 -11.92 26.58
CA ILE A 488 -6.49 -11.78 26.16
C ILE A 488 -7.49 -12.10 27.28
N LYS A 489 -8.34 -11.13 27.60
CA LYS A 489 -9.27 -11.18 28.74
C LYS A 489 -10.70 -10.85 28.32
N VAL A 490 -11.67 -11.42 29.01
CA VAL A 490 -13.09 -11.03 28.89
C VAL A 490 -13.38 -9.96 29.94
N LYS A 491 -14.00 -8.85 29.53
CA LYS A 491 -14.49 -7.78 30.41
C LYS A 491 -15.98 -7.56 30.19
N THR A 492 -16.72 -7.20 31.24
CA THR A 492 -18.13 -6.81 31.16
C THR A 492 -18.25 -5.30 30.96
N GLN A 493 -19.04 -4.86 30.00
CA GLN A 493 -19.31 -3.45 29.70
C GLN A 493 -20.81 -3.15 29.70
N TRP A 494 -21.16 -1.95 30.15
CA TRP A 494 -22.51 -1.41 30.09
C TRP A 494 -22.78 -0.80 28.71
N LYS A 495 -23.85 -1.25 28.05
CA LYS A 495 -24.33 -0.62 26.80
C LYS A 495 -25.33 0.50 27.10
N SER A 496 -26.27 0.23 28.00
CA SER A 496 -27.29 1.16 28.50
C SER A 496 -27.88 0.52 29.74
N PHE A 497 -28.28 1.26 30.78
CA PHE A 497 -28.90 0.61 31.94
C PHE A 497 -30.25 -0.03 31.54
N PRO A 498 -30.52 -1.34 31.78
CA PRO A 498 -29.73 -2.35 32.51
C PRO A 498 -28.97 -3.38 31.64
N VAL A 499 -28.81 -3.12 30.34
CA VAL A 499 -28.13 -3.99 29.35
C VAL A 499 -26.61 -3.95 29.50
N VAL A 500 -26.04 -5.10 29.85
CA VAL A 500 -24.59 -5.38 29.81
C VAL A 500 -24.24 -6.34 28.68
N TYR A 501 -23.00 -6.29 28.23
CA TYR A 501 -22.41 -7.27 27.32
C TYR A 501 -20.97 -7.58 27.71
N GLU A 502 -20.42 -8.64 27.15
CA GLU A 502 -19.03 -9.04 27.35
C GLU A 502 -18.22 -8.67 26.12
N LYS A 503 -16.98 -8.20 26.34
CA LYS A 503 -16.02 -7.89 25.30
C LYS A 503 -14.68 -8.55 25.55
N LEU A 504 -14.01 -8.93 24.46
CA LEU A 504 -12.62 -9.38 24.48
C LEU A 504 -11.69 -8.18 24.37
N VAL A 505 -10.79 -8.07 25.34
CA VAL A 505 -9.73 -7.07 25.35
C VAL A 505 -8.38 -7.76 25.22
N GLY A 506 -7.49 -7.16 24.45
CA GLY A 506 -6.14 -7.65 24.22
C GLY A 506 -5.09 -6.64 24.60
N THR A 507 -4.00 -7.10 25.20
CA THR A 507 -2.83 -6.28 25.49
C THR A 507 -1.57 -7.05 25.10
N ARG A 508 -0.77 -6.52 24.18
CA ARG A 508 0.44 -7.18 23.63
C ARG A 508 1.68 -6.30 23.74
N GLY A 509 2.84 -6.98 23.74
CA GLY A 509 4.14 -6.45 24.15
C GLY A 509 4.82 -7.38 25.16
N ASN A 510 6.15 -7.31 25.24
CA ASN A 510 6.97 -8.09 26.16
C ASN A 510 7.02 -7.42 27.54
N LYS A 511 6.49 -8.08 28.58
CA LYS A 511 6.63 -7.56 29.94
C LYS A 511 8.11 -7.51 30.34
N ILE A 512 8.59 -6.33 30.72
CA ILE A 512 9.97 -6.16 31.18
C ILE A 512 10.13 -6.90 32.51
N LYS A 513 11.03 -7.90 32.54
CA LYS A 513 11.27 -8.73 33.73
C LYS A 513 11.65 -7.85 34.93
N GLY A 514 10.99 -8.08 36.07
CA GLY A 514 11.25 -7.35 37.31
C GLY A 514 10.45 -6.05 37.46
N THR A 515 9.51 -5.75 36.56
CA THR A 515 8.60 -4.60 36.67
C THR A 515 7.16 -5.07 36.85
N ASP A 516 6.36 -4.31 37.59
CA ASP A 516 4.95 -4.66 37.80
C ASP A 516 4.09 -4.36 36.55
N ASP A 517 4.38 -3.26 35.84
CA ASP A 517 3.53 -2.74 34.77
C ASP A 517 4.27 -2.22 33.51
N GLN A 518 5.57 -2.51 33.32
CA GLN A 518 6.30 -2.04 32.11
C GLN A 518 6.37 -3.12 31.02
N TYR A 519 6.18 -2.70 29.78
CA TYR A 519 6.22 -3.53 28.58
C TYR A 519 7.18 -2.93 27.55
N GLU A 520 8.02 -3.75 26.95
CA GLU A 520 8.61 -3.47 25.64
C GLU A 520 7.53 -3.74 24.58
N GLY A 521 7.25 -2.77 23.73
CA GLY A 521 6.17 -2.83 22.75
C GLY A 521 6.27 -3.94 21.71
N LEU A 522 5.23 -4.10 20.89
CA LEU A 522 5.38 -4.79 19.61
C LEU A 522 6.38 -4.02 18.75
N LYS A 523 7.24 -4.75 18.04
CA LYS A 523 8.34 -4.20 17.25
C LYS A 523 7.89 -3.86 15.84
N LYS A 524 8.15 -2.63 15.39
CA LYS A 524 7.77 -2.14 14.06
C LYS A 524 8.64 -2.65 12.90
N GLU A 525 9.79 -3.22 13.24
CA GLU A 525 10.88 -3.53 12.31
C GLU A 525 10.53 -4.62 11.27
N TYR A 526 9.47 -5.41 11.48
CA TYR A 526 8.99 -6.34 10.45
C TYR A 526 8.64 -5.62 9.15
N SER A 527 8.13 -4.39 9.22
CA SER A 527 7.84 -3.58 8.04
C SER A 527 9.07 -3.28 7.18
N TYR A 528 10.29 -3.43 7.71
CA TYR A 528 11.51 -3.25 6.93
C TYR A 528 11.76 -4.40 5.95
N ILE A 529 11.23 -5.61 6.21
CA ILE A 529 11.37 -6.75 5.29
C ILE A 529 10.69 -6.46 3.93
N PRO A 530 9.39 -6.08 3.87
CA PRO A 530 8.77 -5.61 2.63
C PRO A 530 9.50 -4.43 1.98
N LEU A 531 10.07 -3.51 2.77
CA LEU A 531 10.87 -2.39 2.25
C LEU A 531 12.10 -2.89 1.48
N HIS A 532 12.86 -3.81 2.06
CA HIS A 532 14.09 -4.36 1.45
C HIS A 532 13.79 -5.12 0.15
N PHE A 533 12.72 -5.92 0.13
CA PHE A 533 12.29 -6.61 -1.08
C PHE A 533 11.81 -5.63 -2.17
N MET A 534 11.08 -4.57 -1.80
CA MET A 534 10.63 -3.57 -2.75
C MET A 534 11.82 -2.79 -3.34
N GLU A 535 12.82 -2.45 -2.52
CA GLU A 535 14.08 -1.86 -2.99
C GLU A 535 14.79 -2.79 -3.97
N THR A 536 14.84 -4.10 -3.68
CA THR A 536 15.46 -5.09 -4.58
C THR A 536 14.79 -5.07 -5.95
N TYR A 537 13.46 -5.01 -6.00
CA TYR A 537 12.73 -4.86 -7.26
C TYR A 537 12.99 -3.52 -7.94
N ALA A 538 12.98 -2.41 -7.20
CA ALA A 538 13.29 -1.09 -7.74
C ALA A 538 14.70 -1.08 -8.37
N ARG A 539 15.70 -1.62 -7.67
CA ARG A 539 17.09 -1.72 -8.14
C ARG A 539 17.29 -2.69 -9.30
N SER A 540 16.34 -3.61 -9.55
CA SER A 540 16.35 -4.45 -10.76
C SER A 540 16.10 -3.64 -12.04
N THR A 541 15.60 -2.41 -11.90
CA THR A 541 15.41 -1.45 -13.01
C THR A 541 16.52 -0.39 -13.00
N SER A 542 16.48 0.57 -13.93
CA SER A 542 17.39 1.71 -13.92
C SER A 542 17.15 2.69 -12.78
N MET A 543 16.11 2.50 -11.95
CA MET A 543 15.90 3.28 -10.72
C MET A 543 17.10 3.17 -9.74
N LYS A 544 17.90 2.10 -9.82
CA LYS A 544 19.11 1.89 -8.99
C LYS A 544 20.07 3.09 -8.95
N GLU A 545 20.10 3.89 -10.02
CA GLU A 545 21.02 5.03 -10.18
C GLU A 545 20.66 6.21 -9.26
N HIS A 546 19.43 6.24 -8.74
CA HIS A 546 18.94 7.33 -7.88
C HIS A 546 18.97 7.01 -6.39
N PHE A 547 19.42 5.81 -6.02
CA PHE A 547 19.58 5.44 -4.62
C PHE A 547 20.92 5.94 -4.08
N ILE A 548 20.88 6.68 -2.97
CA ILE A 548 22.06 7.19 -2.25
C ILE A 548 22.46 6.29 -1.09
N GLU A 549 21.55 5.47 -0.59
CA GLU A 549 21.78 4.55 0.54
C GLU A 549 20.95 3.27 0.35
N GLN A 550 21.41 2.14 0.89
CA GLN A 550 20.63 0.90 0.89
C GLN A 550 19.68 0.87 2.08
N SER A 551 18.44 0.43 1.87
CA SER A 551 17.46 0.37 2.96
C SER A 551 17.89 -0.61 4.06
N SER A 552 18.58 -1.70 3.71
CA SER A 552 19.14 -2.66 4.68
C SER A 552 20.23 -2.09 5.58
N ILE A 553 20.91 -1.02 5.15
CA ILE A 553 21.91 -0.31 5.96
C ILE A 553 21.21 0.75 6.83
N LYS A 554 20.28 1.50 6.23
CA LYS A 554 19.56 2.60 6.91
C LYS A 554 18.54 2.11 7.93
N PHE A 555 17.88 0.98 7.64
CA PHE A 555 16.82 0.34 8.43
C PHE A 555 17.19 -1.12 8.70
N PRO A 556 18.22 -1.37 9.52
CA PRO A 556 18.74 -2.72 9.73
C PRO A 556 17.74 -3.62 10.45
N LEU A 557 17.76 -4.91 10.09
CA LEU A 557 17.01 -5.95 10.78
C LEU A 557 17.79 -6.51 11.97
N ASP A 558 17.09 -6.95 13.00
CA ASP A 558 17.69 -7.78 14.04
C ASP A 558 17.98 -9.21 13.53
N SER A 559 18.69 -10.00 14.33
CA SER A 559 19.08 -11.36 13.96
C SER A 559 17.90 -12.29 13.66
N PHE A 560 16.76 -12.09 14.31
CA PHE A 560 15.57 -12.91 14.09
C PHE A 560 14.89 -12.53 12.78
N LEU A 561 14.66 -11.24 12.55
CA LEU A 561 14.07 -10.74 11.32
C LEU A 561 14.96 -11.00 10.10
N THR A 562 16.29 -11.02 10.26
CA THR A 562 17.21 -11.45 9.19
C THR A 562 16.95 -12.90 8.75
N ASN A 563 16.67 -13.80 9.70
CA ASN A 563 16.30 -15.18 9.36
C ASN A 563 14.94 -15.24 8.66
N VAL A 564 13.98 -14.42 9.09
CA VAL A 564 12.66 -14.29 8.45
C VAL A 564 12.78 -13.79 7.01
N GLU A 565 13.58 -12.74 6.79
CA GLU A 565 13.86 -12.22 5.45
C GLU A 565 14.48 -13.30 4.56
N ASN A 566 15.51 -14.01 5.03
CA ASN A 566 16.13 -15.10 4.28
C ASN A 566 15.15 -16.22 3.91
N TYR A 567 14.20 -16.54 4.80
CA TYR A 567 13.16 -17.54 4.53
C TYR A 567 12.15 -17.04 3.50
N LEU A 568 11.76 -15.77 3.57
CA LEU A 568 10.79 -15.16 2.63
C LEU A 568 11.40 -14.85 1.26
N MET A 569 12.72 -14.64 1.18
CA MET A 569 13.41 -14.16 -0.02
C MET A 569 13.09 -14.98 -1.30
N PRO A 570 13.11 -16.33 -1.30
CA PRO A 570 12.75 -17.11 -2.49
C PRO A 570 11.33 -16.81 -2.98
N TYR A 571 10.36 -16.68 -2.07
CA TYR A 571 8.97 -16.36 -2.42
C TYR A 571 8.80 -14.89 -2.84
N ALA A 572 9.37 -13.97 -2.07
CA ALA A 572 9.22 -12.54 -2.25
C ALA A 572 9.79 -12.05 -3.59
N LEU A 573 10.92 -12.63 -4.02
CA LEU A 573 11.62 -12.28 -5.25
C LEU A 573 11.28 -13.19 -6.45
N ASP A 574 10.31 -14.10 -6.29
CA ASP A 574 9.86 -14.97 -7.39
C ASP A 574 8.97 -14.20 -8.37
N GLU A 575 9.53 -13.85 -9.53
CA GLU A 575 8.79 -13.17 -10.61
C GLU A 575 7.86 -14.10 -11.41
N THR A 576 7.93 -15.42 -11.17
CA THR A 576 7.11 -16.44 -11.86
C THR A 576 5.80 -16.75 -11.14
N ASN A 577 5.68 -16.35 -9.87
CA ASN A 577 4.55 -16.66 -8.99
C ASN A 577 4.26 -18.16 -8.85
N ARG A 578 5.30 -18.99 -8.87
CA ARG A 578 5.23 -20.45 -8.70
C ARG A 578 5.54 -20.88 -7.28
N ILE A 579 6.28 -20.07 -6.53
CA ILE A 579 6.59 -20.38 -5.13
C ILE A 579 5.36 -20.07 -4.28
N GLN A 580 4.95 -21.06 -3.48
CA GLN A 580 3.78 -20.93 -2.60
C GLN A 580 4.05 -19.89 -1.51
N GLU A 581 2.99 -19.14 -1.17
CA GLU A 581 3.03 -18.18 -0.08
C GLU A 581 3.19 -18.84 1.31
N TRP A 582 3.61 -18.05 2.29
CA TRP A 582 3.77 -18.54 3.65
C TRP A 582 2.42 -18.65 4.36
N ASP A 583 1.93 -19.88 4.51
CA ASP A 583 0.68 -20.19 5.20
C ASP A 583 0.91 -20.53 6.68
N PHE A 584 -0.01 -20.06 7.53
CA PHE A 584 -0.08 -20.49 8.92
C PHE A 584 -0.69 -21.89 9.02
N ILE A 585 -0.05 -22.77 9.77
CA ILE A 585 -0.53 -24.14 10.02
C ILE A 585 -0.66 -24.33 11.54
N THR A 586 -1.78 -24.88 11.98
CA THR A 586 -2.01 -25.13 13.41
C THR A 586 -1.12 -26.23 13.96
N ASP A 587 -0.90 -26.24 15.28
CA ASP A 587 -0.15 -27.32 15.94
C ASP A 587 -0.82 -28.69 15.75
N GLU A 588 -2.15 -28.71 15.72
CA GLU A 588 -2.93 -29.94 15.46
C GLU A 588 -2.68 -30.49 14.05
N GLU A 589 -2.62 -29.63 13.04
CA GLU A 589 -2.31 -30.02 11.67
C GLU A 589 -0.85 -30.45 11.52
N ILE A 590 0.09 -29.76 12.15
CA ILE A 590 1.50 -30.17 12.19
C ILE A 590 1.62 -31.57 12.82
N GLU A 591 0.91 -31.81 13.93
CA GLU A 591 0.93 -33.11 14.60
C GLU A 591 0.27 -34.20 13.76
N LYS A 592 -0.85 -33.91 13.08
CA LYS A 592 -1.49 -34.83 12.13
C LYS A 592 -0.55 -35.17 10.97
N GLN A 593 0.12 -34.18 10.39
CA GLN A 593 1.12 -34.39 9.34
C GLN A 593 2.29 -35.26 9.85
N ARG A 594 2.75 -35.03 11.09
CA ARG A 594 3.79 -35.83 11.74
C ARG A 594 3.38 -37.30 11.91
N ILE A 595 2.17 -37.54 12.40
CA ILE A 595 1.62 -38.90 12.59
C ILE A 595 1.46 -39.60 11.23
N ALA A 596 0.79 -38.97 10.27
CA ALA A 596 0.56 -39.54 8.94
C ALA A 596 1.88 -39.87 8.22
N LYS A 597 2.91 -39.02 8.38
CA LYS A 597 4.25 -39.29 7.85
C LYS A 597 4.92 -40.48 8.52
N SER A 598 4.80 -40.60 9.84
CA SER A 598 5.33 -41.76 10.58
C SER A 598 4.66 -43.06 10.14
N GLU A 599 3.34 -43.04 9.89
CA GLU A 599 2.60 -44.18 9.36
C GLU A 599 3.03 -44.52 7.93
N ARG A 600 3.19 -43.52 7.05
CA ARG A 600 3.70 -43.72 5.69
C ARG A 600 5.10 -44.34 5.68
N GLN A 601 6.02 -43.88 6.54
CA GLN A 601 7.35 -44.46 6.66
C GLN A 601 7.31 -45.92 7.15
N LYS A 602 6.41 -46.23 8.10
CA LYS A 602 6.18 -47.62 8.55
C LYS A 602 5.67 -48.49 7.41
N LEU A 603 4.70 -48.00 6.63
CA LEU A 603 4.18 -48.72 5.46
C LEU A 603 5.26 -48.91 4.38
N GLU A 604 6.07 -47.90 4.08
CA GLU A 604 7.15 -47.99 3.09
C GLU A 604 8.23 -48.98 3.53
N THR A 605 8.58 -49.02 4.81
CA THR A 605 9.52 -50.01 5.36
C THR A 605 8.94 -51.41 5.36
N GLU A 606 7.64 -51.56 5.65
CA GLU A 606 6.93 -52.84 5.58
C GLU A 606 6.86 -53.36 4.14
N ILE A 607 6.49 -52.51 3.16
CA ILE A 607 6.48 -52.84 1.72
C ILE A 607 7.87 -53.29 1.27
N LYS A 608 8.93 -52.54 1.61
CA LYS A 608 10.31 -52.93 1.29
C LYS A 608 10.69 -54.29 1.88
N SER A 609 10.24 -54.57 3.11
CA SER A 609 10.49 -55.87 3.75
C SER A 609 9.72 -57.02 3.08
N ILE A 610 8.49 -56.77 2.61
CA ILE A 610 7.67 -57.75 1.89
C ILE A 610 8.27 -58.02 0.51
N ASP A 611 8.69 -56.98 -0.21
CA ASP A 611 9.37 -57.10 -1.51
C ASP A 611 10.68 -57.88 -1.40
N GLN A 612 11.43 -57.67 -0.32
CA GLN A 612 12.65 -58.43 -0.05
C GLN A 612 12.33 -59.91 0.21
N LYS A 613 11.33 -60.21 1.06
CA LYS A 613 10.89 -61.59 1.30
C LYS A 613 10.37 -62.26 0.04
N LEU A 614 9.64 -61.55 -0.82
CA LEU A 614 9.18 -62.06 -2.12
C LEU A 614 10.35 -62.37 -3.06
N LYS A 615 11.37 -61.50 -3.12
CA LYS A 615 12.60 -61.77 -3.89
C LYS A 615 13.30 -63.01 -3.36
N GLU A 616 13.52 -63.11 -2.05
CA GLU A 616 14.15 -64.28 -1.40
C GLU A 616 13.37 -65.58 -1.67
N HIS A 617 12.04 -65.56 -1.54
CA HIS A 617 11.19 -66.72 -1.86
C HIS A 617 11.22 -67.09 -3.35
N THR A 618 11.32 -66.10 -4.25
CA THR A 618 11.44 -66.35 -5.70
C THR A 618 12.77 -67.02 -6.01
N TYR A 619 13.86 -66.59 -5.38
CA TYR A 619 15.18 -67.25 -5.51
C TYR A 619 15.19 -68.67 -4.93
N GLU A 620 14.52 -68.91 -3.79
CA GLU A 620 14.37 -70.27 -3.24
C GLU A 620 13.57 -71.18 -4.19
N TYR A 621 12.48 -70.67 -4.78
CA TYR A 621 11.66 -71.44 -5.71
C TYR A 621 12.40 -71.77 -7.02
N GLU A 622 13.19 -70.83 -7.56
CA GLU A 622 14.08 -71.09 -8.70
C GLU A 622 15.22 -72.08 -8.36
N GLY A 623 15.75 -72.00 -7.13
CA GLY A 623 16.70 -72.99 -6.60
C GLY A 623 16.09 -74.39 -6.51
N LEU A 624 14.85 -74.52 -6.02
CA LEU A 624 14.10 -75.78 -5.97
C LEU A 624 13.77 -76.33 -7.35
N LYS A 625 13.48 -75.47 -8.34
CA LYS A 625 13.33 -75.87 -9.75
C LYS A 625 14.61 -76.50 -10.30
N LYS A 626 15.78 -75.91 -10.02
CA LYS A 626 17.08 -76.49 -10.40
C LYS A 626 17.40 -77.83 -9.72
N VAL A 627 16.92 -78.04 -8.48
CA VAL A 627 17.11 -79.31 -7.77
C VAL A 627 16.14 -80.39 -8.26
N THR A 628 14.94 -80.02 -8.70
CA THR A 628 13.94 -80.95 -9.25
C THR A 628 14.18 -81.33 -10.71
N ASP A 629 14.98 -80.56 -11.47
CA ASP A 629 15.34 -80.87 -12.86
C ASP A 629 16.43 -81.96 -13.01
N ASN A 630 17.04 -82.42 -11.92
CA ASN A 630 18.06 -83.48 -11.94
C ASN A 630 17.50 -84.91 -11.85
N LEU A 631 16.18 -85.08 -11.96
CA LEU A 631 15.50 -86.39 -11.96
C LEU A 631 14.51 -86.51 -13.14
N ARG A 632 15.02 -86.47 -14.38
CA ARG A 632 14.39 -87.18 -15.51
C ARG A 632 15.38 -87.43 -16.66
N VAL A 633 15.48 -88.71 -17.02
CA VAL A 633 16.29 -89.29 -18.09
C VAL A 633 15.65 -89.00 -19.46
N LYS A 634 16.49 -88.73 -20.46
CA LYS A 634 16.23 -88.36 -21.88
C LYS A 634 15.05 -89.03 -22.60
N GLN A 635 14.42 -88.29 -23.53
CA GLN A 635 13.94 -88.81 -24.82
C GLN A 635 13.86 -87.74 -25.94
N TYR A 636 14.64 -87.97 -27.00
CA TYR A 636 14.50 -87.71 -28.46
C TYR A 636 13.57 -86.60 -29.03
N GLU A 637 14.10 -85.79 -29.98
CA GLU A 637 13.43 -84.77 -30.82
C GLU A 637 12.87 -85.32 -32.15
N PRO A 638 11.92 -84.61 -32.81
CA PRO A 638 12.27 -84.10 -34.14
C PRO A 638 11.80 -82.66 -34.46
N LYS A 639 12.50 -82.09 -35.46
CA LYS A 639 12.61 -80.71 -35.95
C LYS A 639 11.34 -80.10 -36.57
N ILE A 640 11.15 -78.78 -36.40
CA ILE A 640 10.49 -77.90 -37.37
C ILE A 640 11.31 -76.61 -37.55
N ASP A 641 11.55 -76.28 -38.82
CA ASP A 641 12.35 -75.19 -39.38
C ASP A 641 11.56 -73.86 -39.38
N PHE A 642 12.23 -72.77 -39.01
CA PHE A 642 11.74 -71.40 -39.21
C PHE A 642 12.84 -70.53 -39.85
N GLY A 643 13.14 -70.83 -41.11
CA GLY A 643 13.60 -69.81 -42.05
C GLY A 643 12.46 -68.86 -42.43
N THR A 644 12.75 -67.55 -42.37
CA THR A 644 11.97 -66.38 -42.83
C THR A 644 10.93 -65.79 -41.84
N LEU A 645 11.25 -64.67 -41.19
CA LEU A 645 10.73 -63.32 -41.53
C LEU A 645 10.99 -62.25 -40.44
N LYS A 646 11.45 -61.10 -40.96
CA LYS A 646 11.73 -59.75 -40.45
C LYS A 646 11.02 -59.25 -39.17
N MET A 647 11.77 -58.45 -38.39
CA MET A 647 11.27 -57.55 -37.33
C MET A 647 10.23 -56.52 -37.82
N PRO A 648 9.39 -56.05 -36.90
CA PRO A 648 9.26 -54.59 -36.68
C PRO A 648 9.38 -54.17 -35.20
N GLN A 649 9.89 -52.95 -34.99
CA GLN A 649 9.77 -52.19 -33.74
C GLN A 649 8.34 -51.64 -33.56
N GLU A 650 7.85 -51.61 -32.31
CA GLU A 650 6.94 -50.59 -31.74
C GLU A 650 7.02 -50.70 -30.21
N ILE A 651 7.74 -49.81 -29.53
CA ILE A 651 7.25 -48.69 -28.68
C ILE A 651 6.14 -49.10 -27.69
N THR A 652 6.53 -49.30 -26.42
CA THR A 652 5.70 -48.99 -25.25
C THR A 652 6.59 -48.37 -24.17
N GLY A 653 6.16 -47.22 -23.67
CA GLY A 653 7.00 -46.18 -23.06
C GLY A 653 7.71 -46.56 -21.77
N GLN A 654 8.88 -45.94 -21.59
CA GLN A 654 9.43 -45.65 -20.27
C GLN A 654 8.40 -44.84 -19.47
N LYS A 655 7.69 -45.50 -18.55
CA LYS A 655 7.29 -44.82 -17.33
C LYS A 655 8.57 -44.63 -16.53
N ASN A 656 9.16 -43.44 -16.64
CA ASN A 656 9.99 -42.93 -15.55
C ASN A 656 9.06 -42.75 -14.36
N GLU A 657 8.97 -43.76 -13.50
CA GLU A 657 8.62 -43.53 -12.10
C GLU A 657 9.73 -42.66 -11.52
N LEU A 658 9.54 -41.35 -11.59
CA LEU A 658 10.24 -40.41 -10.74
C LEU A 658 9.82 -40.75 -9.32
N GLU A 659 10.64 -41.48 -8.59
CA GLU A 659 10.52 -41.50 -7.13
C GLU A 659 10.67 -40.05 -6.64
N PRO A 660 9.68 -39.50 -5.90
CA PRO A 660 9.86 -38.20 -5.27
C PRO A 660 10.80 -38.39 -4.08
N THR A 661 12.07 -38.04 -4.25
CA THR A 661 13.01 -37.96 -3.14
C THR A 661 12.65 -36.76 -2.26
N GLU A 662 11.79 -36.95 -1.25
CA GLU A 662 11.58 -35.93 -0.22
C GLU A 662 12.83 -35.83 0.68
N LEU A 663 13.60 -34.76 0.50
CA LEU A 663 14.80 -34.45 1.28
C LEU A 663 14.46 -34.14 2.75
N SER A 664 15.29 -34.63 3.68
CA SER A 664 15.18 -34.36 5.13
C SER A 664 15.29 -32.87 5.49
N GLU A 665 15.99 -32.08 4.68
CA GLU A 665 16.16 -30.62 4.85
C GLU A 665 14.81 -29.88 4.87
N VAL A 666 13.85 -30.28 4.03
CA VAL A 666 12.54 -29.63 3.94
C VAL A 666 11.76 -29.74 5.27
N ASN A 667 11.97 -30.81 6.05
CA ASN A 667 11.27 -31.04 7.32
C ASN A 667 11.81 -30.21 8.50
N VAL A 668 13.12 -29.96 8.53
CA VAL A 668 13.71 -29.06 9.54
C VAL A 668 13.29 -27.62 9.25
N MET A 669 13.25 -27.26 7.96
CA MET A 669 12.83 -25.93 7.51
C MET A 669 11.35 -25.66 7.76
N SER A 670 10.44 -26.64 7.60
CA SER A 670 9.01 -26.44 7.86
C SER A 670 8.66 -26.31 9.36
N SER A 671 9.29 -27.11 10.22
CA SER A 671 9.11 -26.97 11.68
C SER A 671 9.73 -25.68 12.21
N ASN A 672 10.84 -25.24 11.62
CA ASN A 672 11.47 -23.96 11.96
C ASN A 672 10.64 -22.77 11.46
N SER A 673 10.09 -22.83 10.24
CA SER A 673 9.29 -21.72 9.69
C SER A 673 8.00 -21.48 10.48
N GLN A 674 7.28 -22.54 10.87
CA GLN A 674 6.08 -22.38 11.70
C GLN A 674 6.38 -21.76 13.08
N LYS A 675 7.55 -22.05 13.67
CA LYS A 675 8.00 -21.37 14.90
C LYS A 675 8.30 -19.89 14.66
N MET A 676 8.96 -19.55 13.56
CA MET A 676 9.23 -18.15 13.17
C MET A 676 7.93 -17.36 12.99
N LEU A 677 6.93 -17.92 12.30
CA LEU A 677 5.64 -17.26 12.10
C LEU A 677 4.87 -17.01 13.42
N ARG A 678 4.96 -17.96 14.37
CA ARG A 678 4.38 -17.80 15.72
C ARG A 678 5.05 -16.68 16.49
N GLN A 679 6.38 -16.60 16.41
CA GLN A 679 7.14 -15.51 17.04
C GLN A 679 6.82 -14.16 16.39
N LEU A 680 6.74 -14.09 15.06
CA LEU A 680 6.30 -12.89 14.34
C LEU A 680 4.96 -12.38 14.86
N ARG A 681 3.93 -13.24 14.94
CA ARG A 681 2.60 -12.86 15.42
C ARG A 681 2.56 -12.33 16.86
N ASN A 682 3.48 -12.78 17.70
CA ASN A 682 3.53 -12.38 19.11
C ASN A 682 4.37 -11.12 19.36
N GLU A 683 5.46 -10.93 18.60
CA GLU A 683 6.47 -9.91 18.88
C GLU A 683 6.50 -8.76 17.86
N TYR A 684 6.03 -8.97 16.63
CA TYR A 684 6.21 -8.01 15.52
C TYR A 684 4.93 -7.65 14.76
N LEU A 685 3.96 -8.56 14.65
CA LEU A 685 2.75 -8.32 13.85
C LEU A 685 1.59 -7.75 14.69
N HIS A 686 1.00 -6.68 14.18
CA HIS A 686 -0.08 -5.95 14.83
C HIS A 686 -1.44 -6.60 14.56
N TRP A 687 -2.43 -6.23 15.37
CA TRP A 687 -3.79 -6.74 15.26
C TRP A 687 -4.62 -5.77 14.42
N SER A 688 -5.37 -6.34 13.46
CA SER A 688 -6.00 -5.55 12.39
C SER A 688 -7.15 -4.67 12.89
N SER A 689 -8.00 -5.14 13.81
CA SER A 689 -9.33 -4.54 14.03
C SER A 689 -9.67 -4.24 15.49
N ASN A 690 -10.48 -3.21 15.69
CA ASN A 690 -11.04 -2.83 16.98
C ASN A 690 -12.49 -2.36 16.79
N ARG A 691 -13.46 -3.01 17.45
CA ARG A 691 -14.89 -2.70 17.32
C ARG A 691 -15.31 -1.43 18.05
N ASP A 692 -14.58 -1.02 19.09
CA ASP A 692 -14.83 0.22 19.84
C ASP A 692 -14.50 1.47 19.01
N TRP A 693 -13.76 1.31 17.91
CA TRP A 693 -13.27 2.41 17.09
C TRP A 693 -13.98 2.45 15.75
N PHE A 694 -14.50 3.65 15.41
CA PHE A 694 -15.18 3.84 14.15
C PHE A 694 -14.23 3.68 12.96
N GLY A 695 -14.65 2.93 11.96
CA GLY A 695 -13.85 2.67 10.76
C GLY A 695 -12.87 1.51 10.88
N MET A 696 -12.66 1.00 12.10
CA MET A 696 -11.69 -0.05 12.44
C MET A 696 -12.35 -1.40 12.73
N GLN A 697 -13.66 -1.51 12.50
CA GLN A 697 -14.40 -2.74 12.73
C GLN A 697 -13.94 -3.86 11.79
N PRO A 698 -13.90 -5.11 12.26
CA PRO A 698 -13.69 -6.25 11.39
C PRO A 698 -14.91 -6.48 10.49
N ASN A 699 -14.69 -7.10 9.32
CA ASN A 699 -15.78 -7.73 8.57
C ASN A 699 -16.49 -8.79 9.44
N ASP A 700 -17.77 -9.03 9.18
CA ASP A 700 -18.58 -9.99 9.95
C ASP A 700 -18.00 -11.41 9.95
N ASP A 701 -17.36 -11.81 8.86
CA ASP A 701 -16.66 -13.11 8.72
C ASP A 701 -15.17 -13.04 9.07
N ARG A 702 -14.68 -11.86 9.47
CA ARG A 702 -13.26 -11.55 9.75
C ARG A 702 -12.31 -11.94 8.61
N LYS A 703 -12.79 -11.86 7.37
CA LYS A 703 -11.96 -12.00 6.17
C LYS A 703 -11.83 -10.67 5.47
N ARG A 704 -10.74 -10.50 4.73
CA ARG A 704 -10.54 -9.32 3.90
C ARG A 704 -11.47 -9.34 2.69
N LYS A 705 -12.16 -8.23 2.43
CA LYS A 705 -12.83 -8.01 1.16
C LYS A 705 -11.80 -7.75 0.06
N MET A 706 -12.07 -8.22 -1.15
CA MET A 706 -11.17 -8.13 -2.30
C MET A 706 -11.91 -7.52 -3.50
N HIS A 707 -11.20 -6.71 -4.27
CA HIS A 707 -11.62 -6.06 -5.52
C HIS A 707 -10.69 -6.45 -6.67
#